data_AF-A0A7Y9HV40-F1
#
_entry.id   AF-A0A7Y9HV40-F1
#
_cell.length_a   1.000
_cell.length_b   1.000
_cell.length_c   1.000
_cell.angle_alpha   90.00
_cell.angle_beta   90.00
_cell.angle_gamma   90.00
#
_symmetry.space_group_name_H-M   'P 1'
#
loop_
_entity.id
_entity.type
_entity.pdbx_description
1 polymer ?
#
loop_
_entity_poly.entity_id
_entity_poly.type
_entity_poly.pdbx_seq_one_letter_code
_entity_poly.pdbx_strand_id
1 'polypeptide(L)'
;MKKRTEEIGRIVTFYSYKGGVGRSMALANIAVLLANWGYKTLIIDWDLEAPGLENFYKQYINIPAAKRKKGLIDLLKDEMDGAENKVQWKDCLIKIDINANKKGVNFKDKLHLITSGNYNNDYNERVRSFDFGKFYSEHDGGNVIEKFRYEWKAAYDFVLIDSRTGVTDIGGVCTIQLPDMLVLLFTPTDQGFDGIRSIADKASAGRKVLPDTRIQLDCLPVPTRIDATEKVVSENWFTKFEDGLKELYAPWLSKDVDRADFLLSTKVPYSSFYSFGEGLPVVEEGTKDPQKMGYAYEPLAALVAKQLQHAGLLLTNRDDFIQSAVTELDVDTLDTKQAYREAQETLRNREQKLSDTLVEVELIKKTQQQKFWKYLSAVVITLIIAIICGSYFYLRKSTAVLAVDHSKEQITDSLINVQKKIDSLGSVDSTALTIALPARFDSIAKAGKPIGIDLSRKNLVNDWGRVRSAGISFVFLKATDGVDYVDATFNANWLAAKDNRMIRGAYLYYSTHSSAGAQAEAFIANVRLDSGDLPPVLDLNELSGMTAGSTLNNTFLRIDTILRKLSLHYKTSPIIFCTYDVAKLLSYSRNVTMYDLWLGTYGQNNKNTYTSVLTKPHLPGAWTKWTFWQFTTEGTIDGITNNGANVDLNQFNGSYRDLKTLTLP
;
A
#
# COMPACT_ATOMS: atom_id res chain seq x y z
N MET A 1 18.69 -17.01 26.49
CA MET A 1 19.11 -15.59 26.56
C MET A 1 20.63 -15.56 26.46
N LYS A 2 21.19 -15.30 25.26
CA LYS A 2 22.63 -15.04 25.13
C LYS A 2 22.94 -13.71 25.84
N LYS A 3 24.04 -13.67 26.61
CA LYS A 3 24.57 -12.46 27.24
C LYS A 3 24.83 -11.42 26.14
N ARG A 4 24.20 -10.25 26.24
CA ARG A 4 24.48 -9.09 25.39
C ARG A 4 25.96 -8.75 25.46
N THR A 5 26.61 -8.59 24.32
CA THR A 5 27.96 -8.02 24.18
C THR A 5 27.97 -6.60 24.75
N GLU A 6 29.07 -6.22 25.38
CA GLU A 6 29.27 -4.95 26.12
C GLU A 6 29.33 -3.71 25.20
N GLU A 7 28.28 -3.45 24.41
CA GLU A 7 28.15 -2.16 23.75
C GLU A 7 27.73 -1.10 24.77
N ILE A 8 28.49 -0.02 24.85
CA ILE A 8 28.14 1.18 25.61
C ILE A 8 26.86 1.76 25.01
N GLY A 9 25.89 2.12 25.86
CA GLY A 9 24.61 2.70 25.44
C GLY A 9 24.76 3.98 24.63
N ARG A 10 23.67 4.52 24.08
CA ARG A 10 23.72 5.61 23.09
C ARG A 10 22.82 6.77 23.46
N ILE A 11 23.25 8.00 23.17
CA ILE A 11 22.43 9.20 23.35
C ILE A 11 21.88 9.64 21.99
N VAL A 12 20.58 9.86 21.89
CA VAL A 12 19.92 10.28 20.66
C VAL A 12 19.13 11.54 20.96
N THR A 13 19.50 12.64 20.33
CA THR A 13 18.77 13.90 20.50
C THR A 13 17.72 14.06 19.43
N PHE A 14 16.50 14.38 19.83
CA PHE A 14 15.43 14.80 18.95
C PHE A 14 15.45 16.33 18.90
N TYR A 15 15.61 16.89 17.71
CA TYR A 15 15.72 18.33 17.48
C TYR A 15 14.74 18.80 16.41
N SER A 16 14.25 20.03 16.57
CA SER A 16 13.53 20.74 15.52
C SER A 16 13.78 22.25 15.57
N TYR A 17 13.88 22.87 14.38
CA TYR A 17 14.11 24.31 14.29
C TYR A 17 12.90 25.14 14.77
N LYS A 18 11.68 24.63 14.53
CA LYS A 18 10.42 25.26 14.96
C LYS A 18 9.67 24.38 15.96
N GLY A 19 8.81 25.04 16.74
CA GLY A 19 7.83 24.38 17.61
C GLY A 19 6.66 23.78 16.82
N GLY A 20 5.92 22.87 17.47
CA GLY A 20 4.70 22.29 16.90
C GLY A 20 4.92 21.23 15.82
N VAL A 21 6.15 20.77 15.59
CA VAL A 21 6.48 19.77 14.56
C VAL A 21 6.30 18.31 15.00
N GLY A 22 6.00 18.06 16.28
CA GLY A 22 5.83 16.72 16.85
C GLY A 22 7.10 16.08 17.43
N ARG A 23 8.14 16.86 17.74
CA ARG A 23 9.42 16.38 18.32
C ARG A 23 9.24 15.54 19.59
N SER A 24 8.64 16.11 20.64
CA SER A 24 8.40 15.42 21.92
C SER A 24 7.51 14.18 21.75
N MET A 25 6.53 14.25 20.83
CA MET A 25 5.67 13.11 20.50
C MET A 25 6.45 11.97 19.85
N ALA A 26 7.30 12.27 18.86
CA ALA A 26 8.13 11.27 18.20
C ALA A 26 9.09 10.60 19.19
N LEU A 27 9.76 11.39 20.02
CA LEU A 27 10.62 10.89 21.09
C LEU A 27 9.85 9.97 22.04
N ALA A 28 8.69 10.43 22.53
CA ALA A 28 7.91 9.68 23.49
C ALA A 28 7.45 8.32 22.93
N ASN A 29 6.98 8.28 21.68
CA ASN A 29 6.53 7.07 21.01
C ASN A 29 7.69 6.11 20.69
N ILE A 30 8.84 6.61 20.21
CA ILE A 30 10.03 5.80 19.96
C ILE A 30 10.57 5.21 21.26
N ALA A 31 10.55 5.97 22.37
CA ALA A 31 10.95 5.47 23.68
C ALA A 31 10.13 4.26 24.13
N VAL A 32 8.81 4.31 23.90
CA VAL A 32 7.90 3.18 24.18
C VAL A 32 8.27 1.96 23.35
N LEU A 33 8.57 2.13 22.06
CA LEU A 33 8.93 1.04 21.16
C LEU A 33 10.26 0.39 21.56
N LEU A 34 11.29 1.18 21.82
CA LEU A 34 12.58 0.67 22.28
C LEU A 34 12.43 -0.11 23.60
N ALA A 35 11.67 0.44 24.56
CA ALA A 35 11.37 -0.26 25.81
C ALA A 35 10.56 -1.56 25.58
N ASN A 36 9.60 -1.54 24.64
CA ASN A 36 8.82 -2.72 24.24
C ASN A 36 9.70 -3.83 23.65
N TRP A 37 10.75 -3.45 22.93
CA TRP A 37 11.74 -4.38 22.37
C TRP A 37 12.76 -4.87 23.40
N GLY A 38 12.66 -4.41 24.65
CA GLY A 38 13.46 -4.88 25.77
C GLY A 38 14.70 -4.02 26.05
N TYR A 39 14.90 -2.92 25.33
CA TYR A 39 15.96 -1.96 25.63
C TYR A 39 15.67 -1.19 26.92
N LYS A 40 16.71 -0.91 27.71
CA LYS A 40 16.65 0.06 28.79
C LYS A 40 16.75 1.45 28.20
N THR A 41 15.67 2.21 28.29
CA THR A 41 15.54 3.53 27.68
C THR A 41 15.33 4.59 28.77
N LEU A 42 16.17 5.62 28.75
CA LEU A 42 16.02 6.85 29.51
C LEU A 42 15.52 7.94 28.57
N ILE A 43 14.54 8.73 28.99
CA ILE A 43 14.11 9.95 28.31
C ILE A 43 14.37 11.16 29.20
N ILE A 44 14.85 12.25 28.64
CA ILE A 44 15.20 13.48 29.38
C ILE A 44 14.57 14.68 28.67
N ASP A 45 13.77 15.45 29.41
CA ASP A 45 13.19 16.70 28.92
C ASP A 45 14.20 17.84 29.10
N TRP A 46 14.85 18.23 27.99
CA TRP A 46 15.82 19.32 27.96
C TRP A 46 15.17 20.67 27.58
N ASP A 47 13.86 20.68 27.32
CA ASP A 47 13.10 21.90 27.02
C ASP A 47 12.72 22.62 28.32
N LEU A 48 13.71 23.28 28.94
CA LEU A 48 13.53 23.94 30.23
C LEU A 48 12.50 25.08 30.22
N GLU A 49 12.25 25.69 29.06
CA GLU A 49 11.37 26.86 28.91
C GLU A 49 9.90 26.49 28.69
N ALA A 50 9.62 25.39 27.99
CA ALA A 50 8.26 24.89 27.78
C ALA A 50 8.21 23.37 27.96
N PRO A 51 8.52 22.87 29.17
CA PRO A 51 8.61 21.45 29.41
C PRO A 51 7.23 20.81 29.47
N GLY A 52 7.18 19.50 29.24
CA GLY A 52 5.91 18.78 29.26
C GLY A 52 5.97 17.33 28.83
N LEU A 53 7.17 16.75 28.72
CA LEU A 53 7.33 15.37 28.26
C LEU A 53 6.59 14.36 29.17
N GLU A 54 6.47 14.64 30.47
CA GLU A 54 5.71 13.80 31.40
C GLU A 54 4.24 13.62 31.02
N ASN A 55 3.64 14.60 30.32
CA ASN A 55 2.20 14.58 30.01
C ASN A 55 1.82 13.49 29.01
N PHE A 56 2.75 13.07 28.13
CA PHE A 56 2.57 11.91 27.24
C PHE A 56 2.35 10.62 28.03
N TYR A 57 2.85 10.55 29.26
CA TYR A 57 2.80 9.37 30.11
C TYR A 57 1.77 9.49 31.23
N LYS A 58 0.86 10.47 31.19
CA LYS A 58 -0.12 10.74 32.27
C LYS A 58 -0.98 9.55 32.69
N GLN A 59 -1.16 8.55 31.82
CA GLN A 59 -1.89 7.32 32.13
C GLN A 59 -1.04 6.29 32.92
N TYR A 60 0.28 6.48 32.95
CA TYR A 60 1.27 5.51 33.45
C TYR A 60 2.11 6.06 34.61
N ILE A 61 2.04 7.36 34.90
CA ILE A 61 2.73 8.01 36.03
C ILE A 61 1.81 8.97 36.77
N ASN A 62 2.11 9.23 38.05
CA ASN A 62 1.45 10.27 38.82
C ASN A 62 2.07 11.63 38.47
N ILE A 63 1.40 12.41 37.61
CA ILE A 63 1.89 13.71 37.13
C ILE A 63 2.20 14.70 38.27
N PRO A 64 1.31 14.93 39.26
CA PRO A 64 1.64 15.80 40.38
C PRO A 64 2.90 15.38 41.17
N ALA A 65 3.12 14.08 41.35
CA ALA A 65 4.31 13.59 42.03
C ALA A 65 5.56 13.72 41.15
N ALA A 66 5.45 13.43 39.86
CA ALA A 66 6.52 13.64 38.87
C ALA A 66 6.98 15.10 38.83
N LYS A 67 6.03 16.04 38.82
CA LYS A 67 6.32 17.48 38.78
C LYS A 67 6.96 18.03 40.06
N ARG A 68 6.82 17.36 41.21
CA ARG A 68 7.50 17.76 42.45
C ARG A 68 8.90 17.18 42.60
N LYS A 69 9.29 16.28 41.70
CA LYS A 69 10.58 15.60 41.75
C LYS A 69 11.66 16.51 41.17
N LYS A 70 12.87 16.47 41.75
CA LYS A 70 14.03 17.15 41.15
C LYS A 70 14.33 16.57 39.78
N GLY A 71 14.70 17.42 38.83
CA GLY A 71 14.97 17.06 37.45
C GLY A 71 16.25 17.71 36.91
N LEU A 72 16.29 17.91 35.60
CA LEU A 72 17.49 18.34 34.87
C LEU A 72 18.07 19.67 35.34
N ILE A 73 17.27 20.73 35.45
CA ILE A 73 17.75 22.04 35.90
C ILE A 73 18.30 22.01 37.32
N ASP A 74 17.73 21.14 38.17
CA ASP A 74 18.18 20.99 39.55
C ASP A 74 19.55 20.31 39.59
N LEU A 75 19.79 19.31 38.73
CA LEU A 75 21.11 18.69 38.56
C LEU A 75 22.16 19.69 38.06
N LEU A 76 21.82 20.48 37.05
CA LEU A 76 22.74 21.44 36.45
C LEU A 76 23.08 22.58 37.42
N LYS A 77 22.09 23.10 38.15
CA LYS A 77 22.31 24.13 39.17
C LYS A 77 23.13 23.62 40.34
N ASP A 78 22.86 22.43 40.87
CA ASP A 78 23.65 21.87 41.98
C ASP A 78 25.13 21.68 41.60
N GLU A 79 25.42 21.34 40.33
CA GLU A 79 26.78 21.26 39.81
C GLU A 79 27.42 22.65 39.65
N MET A 80 26.68 23.64 39.15
CA MET A 80 27.15 25.03 39.00
C MET A 80 27.40 25.70 40.36
N ASP A 81 26.47 25.58 41.30
CA ASP A 81 26.53 26.23 42.61
C ASP A 81 27.51 25.53 43.58
N GLY A 82 28.05 24.37 43.20
CA GLY A 82 29.03 23.63 44.00
C GLY A 82 28.46 23.08 45.31
N ALA A 83 27.18 22.69 45.33
CA ALA A 83 26.49 22.25 46.54
C ALA A 83 27.20 21.07 47.23
N GLU A 84 27.30 21.09 48.57
CA GLU A 84 27.94 20.01 49.34
C GLU A 84 27.23 18.65 49.18
N ASN A 85 25.90 18.67 49.07
CA ASN A 85 25.06 17.48 48.85
C ASN A 85 24.38 17.54 47.48
N LYS A 86 25.17 17.29 46.43
CA LYS A 86 24.69 17.30 45.04
C LYS A 86 23.63 16.23 44.81
N VAL A 87 22.55 16.61 44.13
CA VAL A 87 21.53 15.66 43.68
C VAL A 87 22.13 14.65 42.72
N GLN A 88 21.86 13.37 42.95
CA GLN A 88 22.26 12.32 42.03
C GLN A 88 21.18 12.19 40.95
N TRP A 89 21.57 12.07 39.68
CA TRP A 89 20.60 11.93 38.58
C TRP A 89 19.69 10.71 38.74
N LYS A 90 20.16 9.67 39.43
CA LYS A 90 19.35 8.48 39.76
C LYS A 90 18.15 8.82 40.65
N ASP A 91 18.29 9.83 41.52
CA ASP A 91 17.23 10.31 42.39
C ASP A 91 16.17 11.10 41.60
N CYS A 92 16.48 11.55 40.39
CA CYS A 92 15.54 12.22 39.48
C CYS A 92 14.65 11.25 38.70
N LEU A 93 14.96 9.94 38.68
CA LEU A 93 14.30 8.97 37.80
C LEU A 93 12.84 8.73 38.14
N ILE A 94 11.96 8.90 37.17
CA ILE A 94 10.55 8.52 37.22
C ILE A 94 10.39 7.25 36.41
N LYS A 95 9.83 6.20 37.03
CA LYS A 95 9.55 4.93 36.33
C LYS A 95 8.22 5.02 35.59
N ILE A 96 8.23 4.65 34.31
CA ILE A 96 7.04 4.61 33.46
C ILE A 96 6.67 3.13 33.24
N ASP A 97 5.46 2.74 33.66
CA ASP A 97 4.95 1.38 33.47
C ASP A 97 3.77 1.36 32.48
N ILE A 98 4.07 1.10 31.21
CA ILE A 98 3.10 1.12 30.11
C ILE A 98 2.20 -0.14 30.12
N ASN A 99 2.66 -1.23 30.76
CA ASN A 99 2.03 -2.55 30.68
C ASN A 99 1.64 -3.11 32.04
N ALA A 100 1.43 -2.27 33.06
CA ALA A 100 1.02 -2.68 34.42
C ALA A 100 -0.16 -3.68 34.45
N ASN A 101 -0.97 -3.74 33.38
CA ASN A 101 -2.13 -4.62 33.23
C ASN A 101 -1.97 -5.80 32.24
N LYS A 102 -0.82 -5.99 31.56
CA LYS A 102 -0.60 -7.11 30.62
C LYS A 102 0.29 -8.20 31.23
N LYS A 103 -0.26 -9.41 31.42
CA LYS A 103 0.50 -10.59 31.86
C LYS A 103 1.51 -11.02 30.77
N GLY A 104 2.78 -11.17 31.13
CA GLY A 104 3.80 -11.86 30.31
C GLY A 104 4.93 -11.01 29.74
N VAL A 105 4.90 -9.67 29.88
CA VAL A 105 6.00 -8.78 29.48
C VAL A 105 6.42 -7.96 30.69
N ASN A 106 7.63 -8.19 31.22
CA ASN A 106 8.13 -7.40 32.35
C ASN A 106 8.70 -6.07 31.85
N PHE A 107 7.83 -5.08 31.70
CA PHE A 107 8.19 -3.69 31.37
C PHE A 107 8.88 -2.95 32.50
N LYS A 108 8.76 -3.50 33.71
CA LYS A 108 9.26 -2.90 34.93
C LYS A 108 10.76 -2.65 34.77
N ASP A 109 11.15 -1.40 35.00
CA ASP A 109 12.54 -0.91 34.95
C ASP A 109 13.16 -0.79 33.54
N LYS A 110 12.35 -0.76 32.47
CA LYS A 110 12.82 -0.55 31.09
C LYS A 110 12.68 0.86 30.56
N LEU A 111 11.74 1.66 31.07
CA LEU A 111 11.54 3.05 30.63
C LEU A 111 11.56 4.00 31.83
N HIS A 112 12.47 4.96 31.79
CA HIS A 112 12.65 5.96 32.84
C HIS A 112 12.65 7.37 32.26
N LEU A 113 12.14 8.34 33.04
CA LEU A 113 12.06 9.75 32.68
C LEU A 113 12.81 10.61 33.69
N ILE A 114 13.56 11.60 33.20
CA ILE A 114 14.01 12.77 33.96
C ILE A 114 13.26 13.97 33.39
N THR A 115 12.45 14.64 34.22
CA THR A 115 11.78 15.89 33.82
C THR A 115 12.77 17.05 33.76
N SER A 116 12.33 18.17 33.18
CA SER A 116 13.13 19.40 33.12
C SER A 116 13.52 19.92 34.50
N GLY A 117 12.72 19.65 35.54
CA GLY A 117 12.99 20.06 36.91
C GLY A 117 11.82 19.84 37.86
N ASN A 118 12.01 20.31 39.10
CA ASN A 118 10.95 20.43 40.10
C ASN A 118 10.10 21.70 39.87
N TYR A 119 8.82 21.55 39.57
CA TYR A 119 7.87 22.62 39.23
C TYR A 119 7.27 23.36 40.44
N ASN A 120 8.04 23.51 41.51
CA ASN A 120 7.68 24.40 42.60
C ASN A 120 7.70 25.87 42.14
N ASN A 121 7.22 26.78 42.99
CA ASN A 121 7.02 28.21 42.66
C ASN A 121 8.29 28.92 42.13
N ASP A 122 9.48 28.39 42.42
CA ASP A 122 10.79 28.91 42.05
C ASP A 122 11.36 28.34 40.74
N TYR A 123 10.67 27.40 40.06
CA TYR A 123 11.16 26.76 38.82
C TYR A 123 11.56 27.78 37.76
N ASN A 124 10.68 28.76 37.48
CA ASN A 124 10.91 29.78 36.46
C ASN A 124 12.14 30.63 36.79
N GLU A 125 12.40 30.89 38.08
CA GLU A 125 13.58 31.63 38.53
C GLU A 125 14.84 30.79 38.37
N ARG A 126 14.79 29.49 38.71
CA ARG A 126 15.92 28.57 38.53
C ARG A 126 16.34 28.46 37.08
N VAL A 127 15.39 28.35 36.15
CA VAL A 127 15.64 28.32 34.70
C VAL A 127 16.22 29.64 34.21
N ARG A 128 15.64 30.79 34.58
CA ARG A 128 16.11 32.12 34.14
C ARG A 128 17.49 32.48 34.68
N SER A 129 17.82 32.05 35.90
CA SER A 129 19.09 32.35 36.54
C SER A 129 20.22 31.41 36.13
N PHE A 130 19.93 30.33 35.41
CA PHE A 130 20.96 29.41 34.93
C PHE A 130 21.55 29.90 33.61
N ASP A 131 22.81 30.30 33.66
CA ASP A 131 23.56 30.80 32.51
C ASP A 131 24.47 29.71 31.96
N PHE A 132 24.13 29.18 30.78
CA PHE A 132 24.94 28.17 30.12
C PHE A 132 26.34 28.68 29.78
N GLY A 133 26.50 29.96 29.41
CA GLY A 133 27.82 30.53 29.14
C GLY A 133 28.74 30.40 30.36
N LYS A 134 28.26 30.85 31.52
CA LYS A 134 29.01 30.73 32.79
C LYS A 134 29.21 29.29 33.21
N PHE A 135 28.20 28.44 33.05
CA PHE A 135 28.31 27.01 33.34
C PHE A 135 29.50 26.39 32.61
N TYR A 136 29.70 26.71 31.32
CA TYR A 136 30.85 26.24 30.55
C TYR A 136 32.16 26.96 30.88
N SER A 137 32.15 28.29 31.02
CA SER A 137 33.38 29.07 31.16
C SER A 137 33.95 29.11 32.58
N GLU A 138 33.10 29.00 33.61
CA GLU A 138 33.46 29.22 35.01
C GLU A 138 33.31 27.96 35.88
N HIS A 139 32.44 27.01 35.51
CA HIS A 139 32.06 25.87 36.35
C HIS A 139 32.38 24.49 35.75
N ASP A 140 33.30 24.43 34.77
CA ASP A 140 33.72 23.19 34.10
C ASP A 140 32.55 22.37 33.53
N GLY A 141 31.51 23.06 33.07
CA GLY A 141 30.25 22.46 32.61
C GLY A 141 30.45 21.44 31.49
N GLY A 142 31.49 21.58 30.68
CA GLY A 142 31.87 20.59 29.68
C GLY A 142 32.13 19.20 30.26
N ASN A 143 32.95 19.11 31.31
CA ASN A 143 33.23 17.84 31.98
C ASN A 143 32.02 17.31 32.77
N VAL A 144 31.20 18.20 33.32
CA VAL A 144 29.94 17.81 33.99
C VAL A 144 29.01 17.10 33.00
N ILE A 145 28.82 17.66 31.81
CA ILE A 145 28.00 17.03 30.76
C ILE A 145 28.60 15.72 30.27
N GLU A 146 29.92 15.63 30.09
CA GLU A 146 30.58 14.37 29.71
C GLU A 146 30.46 13.29 30.79
N LYS A 147 30.54 13.66 32.07
CA LYS A 147 30.29 12.75 33.20
C LYS A 147 28.87 12.19 33.14
N PHE A 148 27.85 13.06 33.00
CA PHE A 148 26.47 12.59 32.88
C PHE A 148 26.28 11.68 31.67
N ARG A 149 26.83 12.06 30.52
CA ARG A 149 26.79 11.27 29.31
C ARG A 149 27.41 9.89 29.51
N TYR A 150 28.58 9.79 30.15
CA TYR A 150 29.20 8.51 30.49
C TYR A 150 28.31 7.67 31.41
N GLU A 151 27.81 8.25 32.50
CA GLU A 151 26.99 7.56 33.49
C GLU A 151 25.65 7.07 32.89
N TRP A 152 25.01 7.87 32.05
CA TRP A 152 23.75 7.50 31.40
C TRP A 152 23.96 6.39 30.36
N LYS A 153 24.99 6.49 29.51
CA LYS A 153 25.34 5.46 28.52
C LYS A 153 25.76 4.14 29.18
N ALA A 154 26.34 4.19 30.37
CA ALA A 154 26.67 2.99 31.15
C ALA A 154 25.43 2.32 31.77
N ALA A 155 24.36 3.09 32.05
CA ALA A 155 23.18 2.59 32.73
C ALA A 155 22.02 2.17 31.80
N TYR A 156 21.97 2.73 30.59
CA TYR A 156 20.88 2.57 29.62
C TYR A 156 21.40 2.18 28.25
N ASP A 157 20.63 1.38 27.50
CA ASP A 157 20.91 1.08 26.11
C ASP A 157 20.68 2.33 25.24
N PHE A 158 19.63 3.11 25.55
CA PHE A 158 19.29 4.35 24.88
C PHE A 158 18.97 5.48 25.87
N VAL A 159 19.45 6.68 25.59
CA VAL A 159 19.11 7.93 26.27
C VAL A 159 18.57 8.88 25.22
N LEU A 160 17.28 9.21 25.27
CA LEU A 160 16.65 10.09 24.30
C LEU A 160 16.48 11.48 24.91
N ILE A 161 16.95 12.50 24.20
CA ILE A 161 16.93 13.89 24.64
C ILE A 161 15.86 14.66 23.84
N ASP A 162 14.91 15.28 24.53
CA ASP A 162 13.97 16.23 23.94
C ASP A 162 14.60 17.63 24.00
N SER A 163 15.16 18.11 22.89
CA SER A 163 15.90 19.39 22.87
C SER A 163 14.98 20.61 23.01
N ARG A 164 15.53 21.83 23.11
CA ARG A 164 14.76 23.05 22.85
C ARG A 164 14.65 23.31 21.34
N THR A 165 13.64 24.06 20.90
CA THR A 165 13.55 24.50 19.50
C THR A 165 14.40 25.74 19.23
N GLY A 166 14.81 25.95 17.98
CA GLY A 166 15.46 27.18 17.53
C GLY A 166 16.99 27.15 17.57
N VAL A 167 17.60 28.30 17.29
CA VAL A 167 19.08 28.47 17.18
C VAL A 167 19.76 28.45 18.55
N THR A 168 19.00 28.78 19.60
CA THR A 168 19.43 28.90 21.00
C THR A 168 19.30 27.57 21.74
N ASP A 169 19.62 26.45 21.09
CA ASP A 169 19.64 25.12 21.71
C ASP A 169 20.76 25.05 22.75
N ILE A 170 20.57 25.78 23.85
CA ILE A 170 21.27 25.67 25.13
C ILE A 170 22.80 25.54 24.93
N GLY A 171 23.38 26.40 24.09
CA GLY A 171 24.83 26.45 23.84
C GLY A 171 25.40 25.34 22.92
N GLY A 172 24.56 24.65 22.14
CA GLY A 172 24.97 23.53 21.30
C GLY A 172 25.07 22.20 22.06
N VAL A 173 24.62 22.15 23.31
CA VAL A 173 24.74 20.96 24.16
C VAL A 173 23.95 19.79 23.58
N CYS A 174 22.68 20.01 23.24
CA CYS A 174 21.79 18.97 22.73
C CYS A 174 22.07 18.57 21.29
N THR A 175 22.70 19.44 20.49
CA THR A 175 22.96 19.23 19.06
C THR A 175 24.41 18.84 18.75
N ILE A 176 25.37 19.22 19.58
CA ILE A 176 26.81 19.02 19.35
C ILE A 176 27.37 18.02 20.37
N GLN A 177 27.30 18.35 21.66
CA GLN A 177 28.02 17.64 22.73
C GLN A 177 27.32 16.39 23.25
N LEU A 178 26.01 16.39 23.46
CA LEU A 178 25.29 15.24 24.03
C LEU A 178 25.10 14.07 23.06
N PRO A 179 24.69 14.26 21.79
CA PRO A 179 24.21 13.14 21.00
C PRO A 179 25.34 12.20 20.54
N ASP A 180 25.00 10.95 20.29
CA ASP A 180 25.69 10.06 19.35
C ASP A 180 25.01 10.14 17.96
N MET A 181 23.68 10.34 17.95
CA MET A 181 22.85 10.54 16.76
C MET A 181 21.92 11.74 16.95
N LEU A 182 21.65 12.47 15.87
CA LEU A 182 20.69 13.58 15.85
C LEU A 182 19.49 13.24 14.96
N VAL A 183 18.29 13.20 15.54
CA VAL A 183 17.02 13.06 14.80
C VAL A 183 16.46 14.44 14.53
N LEU A 184 16.42 14.84 13.27
CA LEU A 184 16.07 16.18 12.81
C LEU A 184 14.63 16.21 12.27
N LEU A 185 13.68 16.68 13.08
CA LEU A 185 12.28 16.78 12.69
C LEU A 185 11.97 18.14 12.07
N PHE A 186 11.30 18.13 10.91
CA PHE A 186 10.94 19.35 10.21
C PHE A 186 9.63 19.21 9.43
N THR A 187 8.93 20.33 9.28
CA THR A 187 7.74 20.45 8.44
C THR A 187 8.12 20.93 7.03
N PRO A 188 7.27 20.72 6.00
CA PRO A 188 7.48 21.23 4.64
C PRO A 188 7.28 22.76 4.57
N THR A 189 8.23 23.47 5.17
CA THR A 189 8.35 24.93 5.17
C THR A 189 9.82 25.29 5.00
N ASP A 190 10.12 26.41 4.35
CA ASP A 190 11.52 26.82 4.11
C ASP A 190 12.27 27.01 5.43
N GLN A 191 11.62 27.64 6.41
CA GLN A 191 12.22 27.85 7.74
C GLN A 191 12.50 26.53 8.46
N GLY A 192 11.61 25.54 8.37
CA GLY A 192 11.83 24.23 9.00
C GLY A 192 12.94 23.46 8.30
N PHE A 193 12.91 23.42 6.97
CA PHE A 193 13.85 22.67 6.14
C PHE A 193 15.26 23.27 6.14
N ASP A 194 15.40 24.57 5.92
CA ASP A 194 16.71 25.24 5.93
C ASP A 194 17.26 25.33 7.36
N GLY A 195 16.37 25.41 8.35
CA GLY A 195 16.74 25.41 9.77
C GLY A 195 17.46 24.13 10.20
N ILE A 196 16.93 22.95 9.85
CA ILE A 196 17.58 21.68 10.21
C ILE A 196 18.89 21.45 9.46
N ARG A 197 19.02 21.93 8.21
CA ARG A 197 20.29 21.89 7.47
C ARG A 197 21.36 22.76 8.14
N SER A 198 21.00 24.00 8.48
CA SER A 198 21.91 24.91 9.18
C SER A 198 22.39 24.35 10.52
N ILE A 199 21.52 23.67 11.26
CA ILE A 199 21.90 23.03 12.53
C ILE A 199 22.78 21.80 12.32
N ALA A 200 22.48 20.96 11.33
CA ALA A 200 23.34 19.82 11.01
C ALA A 200 24.76 20.27 10.64
N ASP A 201 24.90 21.32 9.83
CA ASP A 201 26.19 21.89 9.44
C ASP A 201 26.95 22.45 10.66
N LYS A 202 26.26 23.22 11.52
CA LYS A 202 26.85 23.75 12.77
C LYS A 202 27.27 22.63 13.72
N ALA A 203 26.47 21.58 13.84
CA ALA A 203 26.79 20.45 14.70
C ALA A 203 28.00 19.67 14.18
N SER A 204 28.06 19.40 12.88
CA SER A 204 29.22 18.79 12.24
C SER A 204 30.48 19.63 12.41
N ALA A 205 30.39 20.96 12.20
CA ALA A 205 31.51 21.87 12.40
C ALA A 205 31.97 21.93 13.86
N GLY A 206 31.04 22.04 14.81
CA GLY A 206 31.32 22.11 16.24
C GLY A 206 31.87 20.80 16.82
N ARG A 207 31.70 19.66 16.15
CA ARG A 207 32.31 18.39 16.57
C ARG A 207 33.78 18.24 16.21
N LYS A 208 34.29 19.05 15.28
CA LYS A 208 35.71 19.01 14.91
C LYS A 208 36.66 19.39 16.05
N VAL A 209 36.14 20.03 17.10
CA VAL A 209 36.90 20.38 18.32
C VAL A 209 36.76 19.34 19.44
N LEU A 210 35.96 18.29 19.24
CA LEU A 210 35.83 17.16 20.17
C LEU A 210 36.88 16.07 19.84
N PRO A 211 37.13 15.12 20.77
CA PRO A 211 38.07 14.01 20.52
C PRO A 211 37.77 13.22 19.24
N ASP A 212 38.81 12.68 18.60
CA ASP A 212 38.77 12.07 17.26
C ASP A 212 37.65 11.04 17.05
N THR A 213 37.27 10.31 18.10
CA THR A 213 36.21 9.28 18.05
C THR A 213 34.80 9.85 17.89
N ARG A 214 34.61 11.18 17.95
CA ARG A 214 33.30 11.85 17.96
C ARG A 214 33.15 12.93 16.89
N ILE A 215 34.06 12.96 15.92
CA ILE A 215 34.05 13.95 14.83
C ILE A 215 32.81 13.78 13.94
N GLN A 216 32.40 12.54 13.66
CA GLN A 216 31.22 12.26 12.85
C GLN A 216 29.94 12.29 13.71
N LEU A 217 28.87 12.88 13.17
CA LEU A 217 27.52 12.85 13.74
C LEU A 217 26.55 12.36 12.67
N ASP A 218 25.90 11.24 12.96
CA ASP A 218 24.86 10.75 12.08
C ASP A 218 23.56 11.51 12.33
N CYS A 219 23.02 12.06 11.25
CA CYS A 219 21.81 12.86 11.25
C CYS A 219 20.70 12.11 10.52
N LEU A 220 19.58 11.86 11.20
CA LEU A 220 18.36 11.29 10.61
C LEU A 220 17.34 12.39 10.37
N PRO A 221 17.19 12.91 9.13
CA PRO A 221 16.13 13.86 8.81
C PRO A 221 14.76 13.15 8.72
N VAL A 222 13.76 13.69 9.41
CA VAL A 222 12.41 13.13 9.50
C VAL A 222 11.39 14.21 9.10
N PRO A 223 10.80 14.13 7.90
CA PRO A 223 9.72 15.03 7.51
C PRO A 223 8.44 14.70 8.31
N THR A 224 7.86 15.70 8.96
CA THR A 224 6.66 15.54 9.79
C THR A 224 5.50 16.41 9.30
N ARG A 225 4.30 16.07 9.80
CA ARG A 225 3.05 16.75 9.45
C ARG A 225 2.77 16.75 7.95
N ILE A 226 3.14 15.67 7.27
CA ILE A 226 2.83 15.49 5.85
C ILE A 226 1.37 15.11 5.71
N ASP A 227 0.60 15.96 5.02
CA ASP A 227 -0.81 15.70 4.73
C ASP A 227 -0.93 14.74 3.54
N ALA A 228 -1.75 13.70 3.68
CA ALA A 228 -1.98 12.71 2.64
C ALA A 228 -2.91 13.21 1.52
N THR A 229 -3.61 14.33 1.72
CA THR A 229 -4.63 14.86 0.81
C THR A 229 -4.06 15.80 -0.26
N GLU A 230 -2.97 16.51 0.04
CA GLU A 230 -2.37 17.53 -0.84
C GLU A 230 -1.15 16.98 -1.61
N LYS A 231 -1.41 16.08 -2.56
CA LYS A 231 -0.37 15.28 -3.26
C LYS A 231 0.62 16.12 -4.08
N VAL A 232 0.15 17.07 -4.89
CA VAL A 232 1.01 17.84 -5.81
C VAL A 232 1.96 18.77 -5.04
N VAL A 233 1.47 19.40 -3.97
CA VAL A 233 2.30 20.27 -3.11
C VAL A 233 3.35 19.43 -2.38
N SER A 234 2.96 18.23 -1.93
CA SER A 234 3.89 17.30 -1.28
C SER A 234 5.01 16.84 -2.22
N GLU A 235 4.71 16.45 -3.46
CA GLU A 235 5.72 15.98 -4.44
C GLU A 235 6.82 17.03 -4.72
N ASN A 236 6.44 18.30 -4.85
CA ASN A 236 7.39 19.40 -5.03
C ASN A 236 8.32 19.57 -3.81
N TRP A 237 7.80 19.42 -2.60
CA TRP A 237 8.60 19.47 -1.37
C TRP A 237 9.54 18.27 -1.24
N PHE A 238 9.10 17.07 -1.60
CA PHE A 238 9.96 15.88 -1.56
C PHE A 238 11.13 15.97 -2.55
N THR A 239 10.92 16.56 -3.73
CA THR A 239 12.01 16.84 -4.68
C THR A 239 13.03 17.81 -4.07
N LYS A 240 12.56 18.88 -3.40
CA LYS A 240 13.42 19.82 -2.68
C LYS A 240 14.19 19.15 -1.52
N PHE A 241 13.55 18.23 -0.80
CA PHE A 241 14.17 17.50 0.29
C PHE A 241 15.27 16.57 -0.18
N GLU A 242 15.04 15.84 -1.28
CA GLU A 242 16.02 14.91 -1.84
C GLU A 242 17.35 15.61 -2.15
N ASP A 243 17.30 16.74 -2.84
CA ASP A 243 18.49 17.52 -3.21
C ASP A 243 19.15 18.14 -1.97
N GLY A 244 18.37 18.82 -1.11
CA GLY A 244 18.94 19.55 0.03
C GLY A 244 19.44 18.68 1.19
N LEU A 245 19.03 17.41 1.28
CA LEU A 245 19.44 16.47 2.35
C LEU A 245 20.50 15.46 1.89
N LYS A 246 20.95 15.52 0.63
CA LYS A 246 21.92 14.58 0.06
C LYS A 246 23.16 14.37 0.94
N GLU A 247 23.72 15.46 1.45
CA GLU A 247 24.92 15.43 2.31
C GLU A 247 24.65 14.81 3.68
N LEU A 248 23.41 14.88 4.19
CA LEU A 248 23.05 14.24 5.47
C LEU A 248 22.89 12.73 5.33
N TYR A 249 22.46 12.26 4.15
CA TYR A 249 22.31 10.83 3.85
C TYR A 249 23.62 10.16 3.42
N ALA A 250 24.50 10.91 2.74
CA ALA A 250 25.73 10.39 2.14
C ALA A 250 26.63 9.53 3.07
N PRO A 251 26.76 9.82 4.38
CA PRO A 251 27.67 9.05 5.25
C PRO A 251 27.20 7.63 5.57
N TRP A 252 25.90 7.35 5.53
CA TRP A 252 25.32 6.11 6.07
C TRP A 252 24.27 5.44 5.16
N LEU A 253 23.67 6.18 4.22
CA LEU A 253 22.72 5.61 3.26
C LEU A 253 23.45 5.20 1.98
N SER A 254 23.32 3.93 1.61
CA SER A 254 24.00 3.37 0.45
C SER A 254 23.54 4.03 -0.85
N LYS A 255 24.46 4.14 -1.83
CA LYS A 255 24.23 4.88 -3.09
C LYS A 255 23.19 4.22 -4.02
N ASP A 256 22.92 2.93 -3.83
CA ASP A 256 21.92 2.14 -4.53
C ASP A 256 20.51 2.30 -3.96
N VAL A 257 20.37 2.96 -2.81
CA VAL A 257 19.08 3.25 -2.19
C VAL A 257 18.55 4.57 -2.73
N ASP A 258 17.32 4.55 -3.27
CA ASP A 258 16.64 5.77 -3.70
C ASP A 258 16.29 6.63 -2.47
N ARG A 259 16.76 7.89 -2.47
CA ARG A 259 16.61 8.80 -1.33
C ARG A 259 15.18 9.32 -1.20
N ALA A 260 14.47 9.50 -2.31
CA ALA A 260 13.09 9.95 -2.29
C ALA A 260 12.19 8.88 -1.68
N ASP A 261 12.37 7.62 -2.07
CA ASP A 261 11.67 6.48 -1.49
C ASP A 261 12.03 6.31 0.00
N PHE A 262 13.31 6.50 0.37
CA PHE A 262 13.73 6.46 1.76
C PHE A 262 13.04 7.55 2.60
N LEU A 263 13.03 8.81 2.12
CA LEU A 263 12.32 9.93 2.76
C LEU A 263 10.82 9.65 2.92
N LEU A 264 10.19 9.02 1.93
CA LEU A 264 8.78 8.65 2.00
C LEU A 264 8.52 7.55 3.05
N SER A 265 9.48 6.65 3.26
CA SER A 265 9.39 5.56 4.25
C SER A 265 9.61 6.01 5.70
N THR A 266 10.28 7.15 5.91
CA THR A 266 10.61 7.69 7.23
C THR A 266 9.75 8.89 7.64
N LYS A 267 8.78 9.31 6.83
CA LYS A 267 7.90 10.44 7.14
C LYS A 267 6.93 10.14 8.28
N VAL A 268 6.60 11.16 9.07
CA VAL A 268 5.52 11.12 10.07
C VAL A 268 4.30 11.86 9.51
N PRO A 269 3.16 11.18 9.26
CA PRO A 269 1.98 11.80 8.70
C PRO A 269 1.35 12.81 9.67
N TYR A 270 0.55 13.74 9.15
CA TYR A 270 -0.29 14.58 9.99
C TYR A 270 -1.58 13.86 10.38
N SER A 271 -1.94 13.90 11.66
CA SER A 271 -3.26 13.47 12.15
C SER A 271 -3.86 14.56 13.03
N SER A 272 -5.03 15.06 12.65
CA SER A 272 -5.74 16.10 13.41
C SER A 272 -6.16 15.62 14.80
N PHE A 273 -6.43 14.31 14.97
CA PHE A 273 -6.77 13.71 16.25
C PHE A 273 -5.67 13.93 17.30
N TYR A 274 -4.41 13.76 16.90
CA TYR A 274 -3.24 13.95 17.76
C TYR A 274 -2.81 15.40 17.96
N SER A 275 -3.58 16.35 17.44
CA SER A 275 -3.47 17.76 17.83
C SER A 275 -4.15 18.05 19.17
N PHE A 276 -4.95 17.12 19.71
CA PHE A 276 -5.67 17.28 20.97
C PHE A 276 -5.01 16.49 22.11
N GLY A 277 -4.17 17.18 22.87
CA GLY A 277 -3.48 16.62 24.04
C GLY A 277 -2.32 15.68 23.69
N GLU A 278 -1.64 15.21 24.73
CA GLU A 278 -0.44 14.40 24.62
C GLU A 278 -0.81 12.91 24.62
N GLY A 279 -0.92 12.34 23.42
CA GLY A 279 -1.23 10.93 23.19
C GLY A 279 -0.01 10.11 22.74
N LEU A 280 -0.11 8.79 22.91
CA LEU A 280 0.90 7.82 22.46
C LEU A 280 0.30 6.92 21.35
N PRO A 281 0.31 7.35 20.07
CA PRO A 281 -0.16 6.55 18.95
C PRO A 281 0.32 5.09 18.95
N VAL A 282 1.58 4.83 19.30
CA VAL A 282 2.11 3.45 19.31
C VAL A 282 1.42 2.55 20.34
N VAL A 283 0.84 3.13 21.39
CA VAL A 283 0.08 2.41 22.42
C VAL A 283 -1.42 2.39 22.10
N GLU A 284 -1.96 3.53 21.70
CA GLU A 284 -3.39 3.73 21.46
C GLU A 284 -3.87 3.04 20.16
N GLU A 285 -3.06 3.14 19.11
CA GLU A 285 -3.39 2.66 17.76
C GLU A 285 -2.60 1.39 17.37
N GLY A 286 -1.45 1.18 18.00
CA GLY A 286 -0.48 0.14 17.64
C GLY A 286 0.37 0.53 16.42
N THR A 287 1.28 -0.36 16.01
CA THR A 287 2.24 -0.10 14.91
C THR A 287 1.92 -0.85 13.62
N LYS A 288 0.80 -1.58 13.56
CA LYS A 288 0.51 -2.52 12.45
C LYS A 288 -0.22 -1.90 11.26
N ASP A 289 -0.88 -0.76 11.45
CA ASP A 289 -1.72 -0.15 10.42
C ASP A 289 -0.96 1.00 9.71
N PRO A 290 -0.59 0.86 8.43
CA PRO A 290 0.16 1.89 7.69
C PRO A 290 -0.53 3.24 7.56
N GLN A 291 -1.85 3.31 7.81
CA GLN A 291 -2.60 4.57 7.77
C GLN A 291 -2.54 5.35 9.08
N LYS A 292 -2.02 4.74 10.15
CA LYS A 292 -2.01 5.29 11.50
C LYS A 292 -0.65 5.85 11.87
N MET A 293 -0.65 6.81 12.81
CA MET A 293 0.58 7.47 13.25
C MET A 293 1.55 6.50 13.93
N GLY A 294 1.02 5.52 14.68
CA GLY A 294 1.85 4.51 15.35
C GLY A 294 2.75 3.72 14.39
N TYR A 295 2.30 3.43 13.17
CA TYR A 295 3.10 2.70 12.17
C TYR A 295 4.33 3.46 11.71
N ALA A 296 4.26 4.79 11.62
CA ALA A 296 5.37 5.63 11.16
C ALA A 296 6.53 5.68 12.16
N TYR A 297 6.26 5.48 13.47
CA TYR A 297 7.30 5.51 14.50
C TYR A 297 8.12 4.22 14.61
N GLU A 298 7.61 3.09 14.12
CA GLU A 298 8.29 1.79 14.22
C GLU A 298 9.55 1.70 13.34
N PRO A 299 9.55 2.13 12.06
CA PRO A 299 10.77 2.28 11.27
C PRO A 299 11.79 3.23 11.89
N LEU A 300 11.34 4.36 12.44
CA LEU A 300 12.20 5.35 13.07
C LEU A 300 12.89 4.78 14.32
N ALA A 301 12.15 4.04 15.14
CA ALA A 301 12.72 3.34 16.28
C ALA A 301 13.75 2.28 15.86
N ALA A 302 13.50 1.56 14.76
CA ALA A 302 14.46 0.59 14.23
C ALA A 302 15.73 1.25 13.68
N LEU A 303 15.60 2.37 12.96
CA LEU A 303 16.74 3.17 12.49
C LEU A 303 17.60 3.69 13.64
N VAL A 304 16.96 4.18 14.72
CA VAL A 304 17.64 4.58 15.96
C VAL A 304 18.35 3.38 16.59
N ALA A 305 17.68 2.23 16.71
CA ALA A 305 18.25 1.04 17.33
C ALA A 305 19.46 0.48 16.56
N LYS A 306 19.41 0.51 15.23
CA LYS A 306 20.45 0.02 14.33
C LYS A 306 21.51 1.07 13.95
N GLN A 307 21.47 2.28 14.54
CA GLN A 307 22.42 3.36 14.21
C GLN A 307 22.48 3.68 12.70
N LEU A 308 21.33 3.64 12.03
CA LEU A 308 21.25 3.81 10.57
C LEU A 308 22.01 2.75 9.74
N GLN A 309 22.60 1.73 10.37
CA GLN A 309 23.26 0.63 9.67
C GLN A 309 22.22 -0.19 8.91
N HIS A 310 22.56 -0.56 7.67
CA HIS A 310 21.68 -1.29 6.76
C HIS A 310 20.30 -0.60 6.58
N ALA A 311 20.23 0.73 6.70
CA ALA A 311 18.98 1.48 6.57
C ALA A 311 18.24 1.20 5.24
N GLY A 312 18.97 0.87 4.16
CA GLY A 312 18.38 0.47 2.89
C GLY A 312 17.46 -0.76 2.97
N LEU A 313 17.69 -1.65 3.95
CA LEU A 313 16.83 -2.81 4.20
C LEU A 313 15.40 -2.38 4.55
N LEU A 314 15.19 -1.17 5.06
CA LEU A 314 13.85 -0.64 5.33
C LEU A 314 12.98 -0.60 4.06
N LEU A 315 13.56 -0.29 2.90
CA LEU A 315 12.83 -0.23 1.63
C LEU A 315 12.60 -1.62 1.03
N THR A 316 13.57 -2.51 1.16
CA THR A 316 13.48 -3.85 0.56
C THR A 316 12.73 -4.85 1.43
N ASN A 317 12.86 -4.74 2.76
CA ASN A 317 12.26 -5.64 3.74
C ASN A 317 12.15 -4.98 5.14
N ARG A 318 11.12 -4.13 5.29
CA ARG A 318 10.81 -3.40 6.53
C ARG A 318 10.75 -4.31 7.76
N ASP A 319 10.05 -5.44 7.65
CA ASP A 319 9.78 -6.30 8.80
C ASP A 319 11.05 -7.02 9.27
N ASP A 320 11.92 -7.46 8.36
CA ASP A 320 13.22 -8.02 8.74
C ASP A 320 14.14 -6.96 9.35
N PHE A 321 14.11 -5.73 8.82
CA PHE A 321 14.87 -4.63 9.42
C PHE A 321 14.42 -4.33 10.86
N ILE A 322 13.10 -4.23 11.09
CA ILE A 322 12.53 -4.05 12.43
C ILE A 322 12.84 -5.25 13.32
N GLN A 323 12.68 -6.48 12.81
CA GLN A 323 12.95 -7.69 13.58
C GLN A 323 14.43 -7.78 13.98
N SER A 324 15.35 -7.31 13.13
CA SER A 324 16.77 -7.21 13.45
C SER A 324 17.04 -6.24 14.61
N ALA A 325 16.24 -5.17 14.71
CA ALA A 325 16.27 -4.23 15.83
C ALA A 325 15.65 -4.83 17.11
N VAL A 326 14.65 -5.70 16.99
CA VAL A 326 14.00 -6.38 18.14
C VAL A 326 14.88 -7.49 18.74
N THR A 327 15.56 -8.26 17.88
CA THR A 327 16.27 -9.49 18.28
C THR A 327 17.79 -9.35 18.36
N GLU A 328 18.35 -8.17 18.04
CA GLU A 328 19.79 -7.94 17.91
C GLU A 328 20.48 -8.95 16.96
N LEU A 329 19.75 -9.45 15.95
CA LEU A 329 20.34 -10.31 14.91
C LEU A 329 21.34 -9.49 14.07
N ASP A 330 22.52 -10.07 13.87
CA ASP A 330 23.56 -9.50 13.03
C ASP A 330 23.16 -9.64 11.55
N VAL A 331 22.94 -8.50 10.89
CA VAL A 331 22.45 -8.44 9.51
C VAL A 331 23.50 -9.01 8.55
N ASP A 332 24.78 -9.00 8.92
CA ASP A 332 25.87 -9.59 8.13
C ASP A 332 25.82 -11.13 8.07
N THR A 333 25.05 -11.78 8.95
CA THR A 333 24.80 -13.24 8.88
C THR A 333 23.68 -13.62 7.91
N LEU A 334 22.90 -12.64 7.46
CA LEU A 334 21.99 -12.79 6.33
C LEU A 334 22.85 -12.58 5.08
N ASP A 335 23.17 -13.66 4.37
CA ASP A 335 24.03 -13.68 3.18
C ASP A 335 23.46 -12.83 2.03
N THR A 336 23.61 -11.52 2.18
CA THR A 336 23.11 -10.49 1.28
C THR A 336 24.00 -10.34 0.05
N LYS A 337 25.27 -10.76 0.12
CA LYS A 337 26.19 -10.73 -1.02
C LYS A 337 25.91 -11.85 -2.03
N GLN A 338 25.58 -13.06 -1.58
CA GLN A 338 25.22 -14.14 -2.49
C GLN A 338 23.85 -13.91 -3.13
N ALA A 339 22.85 -13.52 -2.33
CA ALA A 339 21.53 -13.15 -2.85
C ALA A 339 21.58 -11.99 -3.86
N TYR A 340 22.41 -10.97 -3.62
CA TYR A 340 22.60 -9.85 -4.54
C TYR A 340 23.33 -10.26 -5.83
N ARG A 341 24.36 -11.11 -5.75
CA ARG A 341 25.09 -11.62 -6.93
C ARG A 341 24.21 -12.51 -7.80
N GLU A 342 23.47 -13.43 -7.19
CA GLU A 342 22.52 -14.31 -7.89
C GLU A 342 21.39 -13.51 -8.53
N ALA A 343 20.89 -12.47 -7.85
CA ALA A 343 19.90 -11.55 -8.41
C ALA A 343 20.46 -10.76 -9.62
N GLN A 344 21.69 -10.25 -9.54
CA GLN A 344 22.33 -9.52 -10.66
C GLN A 344 22.65 -10.41 -11.87
N GLU A 345 23.08 -11.66 -11.64
CA GLU A 345 23.37 -12.61 -12.71
C GLU A 345 22.08 -13.08 -13.40
N THR A 346 21.02 -13.28 -12.61
CA THR A 346 19.68 -13.57 -13.12
C THR A 346 19.12 -12.39 -13.95
N LEU A 347 19.35 -11.15 -13.51
CA LEU A 347 18.95 -9.95 -14.25
C LEU A 347 19.70 -9.82 -15.58
N ARG A 348 21.03 -10.00 -15.60
CA ARG A 348 21.83 -9.98 -16.84
C ARG A 348 21.40 -11.05 -17.84
N ASN A 349 21.15 -12.28 -17.38
CA ASN A 349 20.66 -13.36 -18.23
C ASN A 349 19.25 -13.07 -18.80
N ARG A 350 18.43 -12.34 -18.06
CA ARG A 350 17.10 -11.91 -18.51
C ARG A 350 17.18 -10.74 -19.50
N GLU A 351 18.05 -9.77 -19.29
CA GLU A 351 18.27 -8.66 -20.24
C GLU A 351 18.75 -9.17 -21.60
N GLN A 352 19.66 -10.14 -21.60
CA GLN A 352 20.15 -10.75 -22.83
C GLN A 352 19.04 -11.53 -23.55
N LYS A 353 18.24 -12.30 -22.82
CA LYS A 353 17.09 -13.02 -23.37
C LYS A 353 15.99 -12.07 -23.89
N LEU A 354 15.80 -10.92 -23.24
CA LEU A 354 14.87 -9.87 -23.67
C LEU A 354 15.35 -9.20 -24.95
N SER A 355 16.65 -8.94 -25.07
CA SER A 355 17.29 -8.41 -26.29
C SER A 355 17.11 -9.36 -27.48
N ASP A 356 17.35 -10.66 -27.27
CA ASP A 356 17.16 -11.68 -28.31
C ASP A 356 15.69 -11.79 -28.75
N THR A 357 14.76 -11.69 -27.79
CA THR A 357 13.32 -11.72 -28.07
C THR A 357 12.87 -10.47 -28.84
N LEU A 358 13.45 -9.29 -28.56
CA LEU A 358 13.15 -8.06 -29.29
C LEU A 358 13.57 -8.15 -30.77
N VAL A 359 14.71 -8.80 -31.05
CA VAL A 359 15.17 -9.05 -32.43
C VAL A 359 14.21 -9.98 -33.18
N GLU A 360 13.69 -11.03 -32.54
CA GLU A 360 12.69 -11.92 -33.16
C GLU A 360 11.37 -11.20 -33.45
N VAL A 361 10.88 -10.38 -32.49
CA VAL A 361 9.65 -9.60 -32.66
C VAL A 361 9.76 -8.63 -33.83
N GLU A 362 10.93 -8.01 -34.03
CA GLU A 362 11.18 -7.10 -35.14
C GLU A 362 11.19 -7.82 -36.50
N LEU A 363 11.71 -9.04 -36.54
CA LEU A 363 11.66 -9.91 -37.72
C LEU A 363 10.22 -10.31 -38.08
N ILE A 364 9.41 -10.63 -37.07
CA ILE A 364 7.99 -10.98 -37.21
C ILE A 364 7.20 -9.77 -37.72
N LYS A 365 7.47 -8.56 -37.19
CA LYS A 365 6.84 -7.31 -37.65
C LYS A 365 7.10 -7.05 -39.14
N LYS A 366 8.35 -7.18 -39.61
CA LYS A 366 8.68 -7.04 -41.04
C LYS A 366 7.92 -8.05 -41.91
N THR A 367 7.80 -9.29 -41.44
CA THR A 367 7.10 -10.37 -42.17
C THR A 367 5.58 -10.13 -42.23
N GLN A 368 4.98 -9.67 -41.13
CA GLN A 368 3.57 -9.28 -41.05
C GLN A 368 3.27 -8.08 -41.95
N GLN A 369 4.16 -7.07 -41.97
CA GLN A 369 4.01 -5.89 -42.81
C GLN A 369 4.05 -6.24 -44.30
N GLN A 370 4.93 -7.15 -44.74
CA GLN A 370 4.92 -7.66 -46.12
C GLN A 370 3.63 -8.40 -46.48
N LYS A 371 3.08 -9.21 -45.57
CA LYS A 371 1.79 -9.89 -45.78
C LYS A 371 0.64 -8.88 -45.90
N PHE A 372 0.62 -7.86 -45.04
CA PHE A 372 -0.39 -6.80 -45.07
C PHE A 372 -0.41 -6.07 -46.42
N TRP A 373 0.74 -5.66 -46.95
CA TRP A 373 0.81 -5.00 -48.26
C TRP A 373 0.36 -5.89 -49.42
N LYS A 374 0.62 -7.21 -49.36
CA LYS A 374 0.07 -8.18 -50.32
C LYS A 374 -1.46 -8.25 -50.27
N TYR A 375 -2.05 -8.38 -49.08
CA TYR A 375 -3.52 -8.44 -48.95
C TYR A 375 -4.19 -7.13 -49.36
N LEU A 376 -3.60 -5.99 -48.99
CA LEU A 376 -4.09 -4.68 -49.38
C LEU A 376 -4.11 -4.51 -50.91
N SER A 377 -3.05 -4.94 -51.60
CA SER A 377 -2.99 -4.90 -53.06
C SER A 377 -4.08 -5.77 -53.72
N ALA A 378 -4.37 -6.96 -53.17
CA ALA A 378 -5.42 -7.83 -53.69
C ALA A 378 -6.84 -7.24 -53.50
N VAL A 379 -7.09 -6.60 -52.35
CA VAL A 379 -8.39 -5.94 -52.07
C VAL A 379 -8.61 -4.74 -52.99
N VAL A 380 -7.58 -3.92 -53.21
CA VAL A 380 -7.65 -2.77 -54.13
C VAL A 380 -7.92 -3.22 -55.56
N ILE A 381 -7.26 -4.28 -56.04
CA ILE A 381 -7.53 -4.86 -57.37
C ILE A 381 -8.99 -5.34 -57.49
N THR A 382 -9.50 -6.01 -56.45
CA THR A 382 -10.87 -6.53 -56.43
C THR A 382 -11.91 -5.40 -56.47
N LEU A 383 -11.67 -4.31 -55.74
CA LEU A 383 -12.53 -3.12 -55.76
C LEU A 383 -12.53 -2.44 -57.13
N ILE A 384 -11.37 -2.34 -57.79
CA ILE A 384 -11.27 -1.80 -59.15
C ILE A 384 -12.10 -2.64 -60.13
N ILE A 385 -12.01 -3.97 -60.06
CA ILE A 385 -12.81 -4.88 -60.89
C ILE A 385 -14.31 -4.70 -60.63
N ALA A 386 -14.72 -4.58 -59.36
CA ALA A 386 -16.11 -4.37 -58.98
C ALA A 386 -16.67 -3.04 -59.51
N ILE A 387 -15.86 -1.98 -59.49
CA ILE A 387 -16.24 -0.66 -60.04
C ILE A 387 -16.41 -0.75 -61.55
N ILE A 388 -15.51 -1.42 -62.27
CA ILE A 388 -15.61 -1.61 -63.73
C ILE A 388 -16.88 -2.42 -64.07
N CYS A 389 -17.15 -3.51 -63.35
CA CYS A 389 -18.35 -4.34 -63.55
C CYS A 389 -19.65 -3.58 -63.21
N GLY A 390 -19.66 -2.80 -62.14
CA GLY A 390 -20.80 -1.97 -61.75
C GLY A 390 -21.09 -0.87 -62.77
N SER A 391 -20.04 -0.25 -63.31
CA SER A 391 -20.13 0.75 -64.37
C SER A 391 -20.71 0.15 -65.66
N TYR A 392 -20.27 -1.06 -66.03
CA TYR A 392 -20.80 -1.81 -67.17
C TYR A 392 -22.29 -2.17 -67.00
N PHE A 393 -22.72 -2.57 -65.80
CA PHE A 393 -24.12 -2.91 -65.52
C PHE A 393 -25.03 -1.67 -65.49
N TYR A 394 -24.52 -0.55 -64.99
CA TYR A 394 -25.25 0.73 -64.95
C TYR A 394 -25.49 1.28 -66.37
N LEU A 395 -24.48 1.21 -67.24
CA LEU A 395 -24.59 1.59 -68.66
C LEU A 395 -25.56 0.68 -69.44
N ARG A 396 -25.70 -0.60 -69.06
CA ARG A 396 -26.64 -1.54 -69.70
C ARG A 396 -28.10 -1.31 -69.28
N LYS A 397 -28.33 -0.67 -68.13
CA LYS A 397 -29.68 -0.41 -67.59
C LYS A 397 -30.32 0.88 -68.15
N SER A 398 -29.56 1.73 -68.85
CA SER A 398 -30.08 2.96 -69.48
C SER A 398 -30.61 2.75 -70.90
N THR A 399 -30.60 1.53 -71.44
CA THR A 399 -31.11 1.19 -72.78
C THR A 399 -32.07 0.00 -72.73
N ALA A 400 -33.22 0.14 -72.09
CA ALA A 400 -34.41 -0.70 -72.34
C ALA A 400 -35.61 -0.21 -71.51
N VAL A 401 -36.12 0.97 -71.85
CA VAL A 401 -37.55 1.26 -71.67
C VAL A 401 -38.18 0.93 -73.02
N LEU A 402 -39.04 -0.08 -73.08
CA LEU A 402 -40.22 -0.21 -73.95
C LEU A 402 -40.74 -1.67 -73.97
N ALA A 403 -42.06 -1.77 -73.76
CA ALA A 403 -42.99 -2.82 -74.21
C ALA A 403 -43.44 -3.94 -73.24
N VAL A 404 -44.65 -3.69 -72.70
CA VAL A 404 -45.85 -4.55 -72.71
C VAL A 404 -45.88 -5.83 -71.85
N ASP A 405 -46.51 -5.68 -70.69
CA ASP A 405 -47.78 -6.31 -70.29
C ASP A 405 -48.14 -7.68 -70.92
N HIS A 406 -47.65 -8.77 -70.33
CA HIS A 406 -48.31 -10.08 -70.29
C HIS A 406 -47.58 -11.01 -69.29
N SER A 407 -47.88 -10.89 -67.98
CA SER A 407 -47.53 -11.93 -67.00
C SER A 407 -48.22 -11.79 -65.63
N LYS A 408 -49.41 -11.19 -65.57
CA LYS A 408 -50.23 -11.17 -64.34
C LYS A 408 -50.88 -12.53 -63.99
N GLU A 409 -50.72 -13.55 -64.82
CA GLU A 409 -51.29 -14.90 -64.58
C GLU A 409 -50.27 -16.00 -64.25
N GLN A 410 -48.95 -15.78 -64.39
CA GLN A 410 -47.94 -16.79 -64.01
C GLN A 410 -47.35 -16.62 -62.59
N ILE A 411 -47.58 -15.46 -61.98
CA ILE A 411 -47.07 -15.16 -60.63
C ILE A 411 -48.02 -15.70 -59.55
N THR A 412 -49.32 -15.80 -59.84
CA THR A 412 -50.34 -16.30 -58.89
C THR A 412 -50.23 -17.81 -58.66
N ASP A 413 -49.93 -18.61 -59.69
CA ASP A 413 -49.75 -20.06 -59.55
C ASP A 413 -48.43 -20.44 -58.86
N SER A 414 -47.39 -19.62 -59.02
CA SER A 414 -46.11 -19.82 -58.32
C SER A 414 -46.21 -19.48 -56.83
N LEU A 415 -47.02 -18.47 -56.47
CA LEU A 415 -47.29 -18.13 -55.07
C LEU A 415 -48.22 -19.14 -54.38
N ILE A 416 -49.19 -19.70 -55.10
CA ILE A 416 -50.05 -20.79 -54.60
C ILE A 416 -49.26 -22.09 -54.39
N ASN A 417 -48.27 -22.39 -55.23
CA ASN A 417 -47.38 -23.55 -55.04
C ASN A 417 -46.40 -23.37 -53.88
N VAL A 418 -45.95 -22.15 -53.59
CA VAL A 418 -45.12 -21.87 -52.41
C VAL A 418 -45.98 -21.96 -51.13
N GLN A 419 -47.21 -21.46 -51.14
CA GLN A 419 -48.13 -21.57 -50.01
C GLN A 419 -48.57 -23.02 -49.74
N LYS A 420 -48.88 -23.81 -50.77
CA LYS A 420 -49.16 -25.25 -50.63
C LYS A 420 -47.95 -26.05 -50.14
N LYS A 421 -46.72 -25.61 -50.43
CA LYS A 421 -45.49 -26.26 -49.94
C LYS A 421 -45.21 -25.92 -48.48
N ILE A 422 -45.61 -24.73 -48.03
CA ILE A 422 -45.65 -24.32 -46.63
C ILE A 422 -46.72 -25.11 -45.87
N ASP A 423 -47.90 -25.34 -46.46
CA ASP A 423 -49.00 -26.10 -45.84
C ASP A 423 -48.79 -27.64 -45.88
N SER A 424 -47.99 -28.16 -46.83
CA SER A 424 -47.63 -29.59 -46.93
C SER A 424 -46.47 -30.01 -46.04
N LEU A 425 -45.78 -29.07 -45.40
CA LEU A 425 -44.85 -29.36 -44.31
C LEU A 425 -45.66 -29.38 -43.01
N GLY A 426 -46.53 -30.39 -42.92
CA GLY A 426 -47.22 -30.77 -41.71
C GLY A 426 -46.22 -30.92 -40.56
N SER A 427 -46.67 -30.49 -39.38
CA SER A 427 -46.05 -30.59 -38.07
C SER A 427 -44.98 -31.68 -37.96
N VAL A 428 -43.72 -31.30 -38.11
CA VAL A 428 -42.63 -32.04 -37.50
C VAL A 428 -42.46 -31.44 -36.12
N ASP A 429 -42.96 -32.22 -35.17
CA ASP A 429 -42.78 -32.15 -33.74
C ASP A 429 -41.60 -31.27 -33.32
N SER A 430 -41.90 -30.15 -32.64
CA SER A 430 -40.90 -29.33 -31.97
C SER A 430 -40.40 -29.97 -30.66
N THR A 431 -40.64 -31.27 -30.47
CA THR A 431 -40.03 -32.05 -29.39
C THR A 431 -38.69 -32.60 -29.86
N ALA A 432 -37.63 -32.25 -29.11
CA ALA A 432 -36.24 -32.69 -29.26
C ALA A 432 -35.33 -31.88 -30.22
N LEU A 433 -35.23 -30.58 -30.00
CA LEU A 433 -33.93 -30.01 -29.60
C LEU A 433 -34.12 -28.85 -28.65
N THR A 434 -34.87 -29.11 -27.57
CA THR A 434 -34.68 -28.38 -26.32
C THR A 434 -33.26 -28.71 -25.87
N ILE A 435 -32.27 -27.95 -26.32
CA ILE A 435 -31.05 -27.80 -25.53
C ILE A 435 -31.58 -27.19 -24.23
N ALA A 436 -31.71 -28.04 -23.22
CA ALA A 436 -32.09 -27.63 -21.90
C ALA A 436 -31.07 -26.58 -21.46
N LEU A 437 -31.42 -25.30 -21.61
CA LEU A 437 -30.97 -24.30 -20.66
C LEU A 437 -31.29 -24.93 -19.30
N PRO A 438 -30.31 -25.06 -18.38
CA PRO A 438 -30.59 -25.60 -17.06
C PRO A 438 -31.82 -24.85 -16.55
N ALA A 439 -32.84 -25.55 -16.03
CA ALA A 439 -34.12 -24.97 -15.60
C ALA A 439 -33.96 -23.74 -14.66
N ARG A 440 -32.75 -23.54 -14.11
CA ARG A 440 -32.28 -22.33 -13.43
C ARG A 440 -32.30 -21.05 -14.27
N PHE A 441 -31.92 -21.05 -15.55
CA PHE A 441 -31.74 -19.81 -16.32
C PHE A 441 -33.07 -19.07 -16.54
N ASP A 442 -34.13 -19.81 -16.89
CA ASP A 442 -35.49 -19.26 -17.01
C ASP A 442 -36.09 -18.81 -15.67
N SER A 443 -35.77 -19.49 -14.56
CA SER A 443 -36.29 -19.10 -13.23
C SER A 443 -35.59 -17.86 -12.65
N ILE A 444 -34.30 -17.67 -12.93
CA ILE A 444 -33.50 -16.55 -12.43
C ILE A 444 -33.72 -15.30 -13.30
N ALA A 445 -33.83 -15.47 -14.62
CA ALA A 445 -34.20 -14.38 -15.53
C ALA A 445 -35.61 -13.83 -15.22
N LYS A 446 -36.54 -14.68 -14.76
CA LYS A 446 -37.88 -14.27 -14.30
C LYS A 446 -37.89 -13.49 -12.98
N ALA A 447 -36.81 -13.50 -12.20
CA ALA A 447 -36.73 -12.80 -10.91
C ALA A 447 -36.36 -11.30 -11.04
N GLY A 448 -36.14 -10.78 -12.25
CA GLY A 448 -35.91 -9.35 -12.52
C GLY A 448 -34.54 -8.80 -12.08
N LYS A 449 -33.59 -9.66 -11.71
CA LYS A 449 -32.23 -9.27 -11.33
C LYS A 449 -31.28 -9.35 -12.54
N PRO A 450 -30.30 -8.42 -12.69
CA PRO A 450 -29.35 -8.45 -13.79
C PRO A 450 -28.50 -9.72 -13.76
N ILE A 451 -28.36 -10.33 -14.95
CA ILE A 451 -27.48 -11.47 -15.19
C ILE A 451 -26.28 -11.02 -16.00
N GLY A 452 -25.12 -11.58 -15.66
CA GLY A 452 -23.88 -11.29 -16.35
C GLY A 452 -23.04 -12.54 -16.54
N ILE A 453 -21.93 -12.35 -17.24
CA ILE A 453 -20.95 -13.40 -17.53
C ILE A 453 -19.56 -12.92 -17.14
N ASP A 454 -18.62 -13.84 -16.95
CA ASP A 454 -17.22 -13.50 -16.91
C ASP A 454 -16.42 -14.37 -17.88
N LEU A 455 -15.47 -13.74 -18.59
CA LEU A 455 -14.79 -14.34 -19.73
C LEU A 455 -13.28 -14.12 -19.67
N SER A 456 -12.57 -15.06 -20.28
CA SER A 456 -11.12 -15.00 -20.55
C SER A 456 -10.84 -15.49 -21.97
N ARG A 457 -9.56 -15.63 -22.35
CA ARG A 457 -9.15 -16.24 -23.63
C ARG A 457 -9.76 -17.61 -23.94
N LYS A 458 -10.28 -18.32 -22.94
CA LYS A 458 -10.93 -19.64 -23.10
C LYS A 458 -12.33 -19.55 -23.71
N ASN A 459 -12.91 -18.35 -23.76
CA ASN A 459 -14.26 -18.12 -24.24
C ASN A 459 -14.19 -17.31 -25.56
N LEU A 460 -14.55 -17.93 -26.67
CA LEU A 460 -14.60 -17.24 -27.95
C LEU A 460 -16.00 -16.64 -28.13
N VAL A 461 -16.10 -15.30 -28.14
CA VAL A 461 -17.36 -14.62 -28.43
C VAL A 461 -17.46 -14.37 -29.93
N ASN A 462 -18.37 -15.05 -30.59
CA ASN A 462 -18.59 -14.92 -32.04
C ASN A 462 -19.58 -13.80 -32.36
N ASP A 463 -20.54 -13.54 -31.47
CA ASP A 463 -21.61 -12.58 -31.69
C ASP A 463 -22.07 -11.94 -30.38
N TRP A 464 -21.54 -10.75 -30.10
CA TRP A 464 -21.89 -9.96 -28.92
C TRP A 464 -23.33 -9.45 -28.93
N GLY A 465 -23.95 -9.32 -30.10
CA GLY A 465 -25.36 -8.95 -30.23
C GLY A 465 -26.26 -10.06 -29.71
N ARG A 466 -25.96 -11.32 -30.07
CA ARG A 466 -26.66 -12.50 -29.51
C ARG A 466 -26.45 -12.66 -28.01
N VAL A 467 -25.23 -12.43 -27.52
CA VAL A 467 -24.97 -12.42 -26.06
C VAL A 467 -25.86 -11.42 -25.35
N ARG A 468 -25.99 -10.20 -25.90
CA ARG A 468 -26.89 -9.18 -25.34
C ARG A 468 -28.36 -9.60 -25.43
N SER A 469 -28.79 -10.15 -26.57
CA SER A 469 -30.16 -10.65 -26.79
C SER A 469 -30.51 -11.84 -25.90
N ALA A 470 -29.52 -12.61 -25.44
CA ALA A 470 -29.69 -13.67 -24.44
C ALA A 470 -29.94 -13.14 -23.01
N GLY A 471 -30.06 -11.81 -22.84
CA GLY A 471 -30.38 -11.18 -21.55
C GLY A 471 -29.16 -10.81 -20.71
N ILE A 472 -27.94 -10.93 -21.25
CA ILE A 472 -26.72 -10.58 -20.54
C ILE A 472 -26.60 -9.05 -20.41
N SER A 473 -26.60 -8.63 -19.15
CA SER A 473 -26.66 -7.23 -18.74
C SER A 473 -25.28 -6.64 -18.46
N PHE A 474 -24.36 -7.45 -17.92
CA PHE A 474 -22.99 -7.06 -17.62
C PHE A 474 -21.97 -8.17 -17.92
N VAL A 475 -20.70 -7.81 -18.05
CA VAL A 475 -19.59 -8.74 -18.27
C VAL A 475 -18.35 -8.36 -17.48
N PHE A 476 -17.68 -9.33 -16.83
CA PHE A 476 -16.33 -9.17 -16.31
C PHE A 476 -15.31 -9.84 -17.25
N LEU A 477 -14.21 -9.16 -17.58
CA LEU A 477 -13.21 -9.64 -18.53
C LEU A 477 -11.84 -9.76 -17.85
N LYS A 478 -11.19 -10.91 -18.01
CA LYS A 478 -9.81 -11.08 -17.55
C LYS A 478 -8.92 -10.09 -18.28
N ALA A 479 -8.20 -9.26 -17.53
CA ALA A 479 -7.25 -8.32 -18.12
C ALA A 479 -5.82 -8.82 -17.95
N THR A 480 -5.43 -9.10 -16.70
CA THR A 480 -4.08 -9.52 -16.36
C THR A 480 -4.09 -10.74 -15.44
N ASP A 481 -2.98 -11.46 -15.46
CA ASP A 481 -2.68 -12.58 -14.57
C ASP A 481 -1.29 -12.35 -13.98
N GLY A 482 -1.25 -12.06 -12.68
CA GLY A 482 -0.02 -11.60 -12.04
C GLY A 482 0.56 -10.35 -12.72
N VAL A 483 1.85 -10.39 -13.03
CA VAL A 483 2.60 -9.29 -13.69
C VAL A 483 2.98 -9.58 -15.14
N ASP A 484 3.10 -10.87 -15.50
CA ASP A 484 3.76 -11.28 -16.74
C ASP A 484 2.78 -11.61 -17.88
N TYR A 485 1.48 -11.61 -17.61
CA TYR A 485 0.49 -12.03 -18.59
C TYR A 485 -0.68 -11.05 -18.70
N VAL A 486 -0.94 -10.64 -19.95
CA VAL A 486 -2.11 -9.88 -20.38
C VAL A 486 -2.99 -10.80 -21.21
N ASP A 487 -4.29 -10.87 -20.92
CA ASP A 487 -5.20 -11.71 -21.68
C ASP A 487 -5.33 -11.19 -23.13
N ALA A 488 -4.91 -12.00 -24.10
CA ALA A 488 -4.87 -11.62 -25.51
C ALA A 488 -6.26 -11.24 -26.08
N THR A 489 -7.35 -11.68 -25.44
CA THR A 489 -8.72 -11.36 -25.87
C THR A 489 -9.30 -10.13 -25.17
N PHE A 490 -8.64 -9.63 -24.12
CA PHE A 490 -9.16 -8.55 -23.26
C PHE A 490 -9.58 -7.32 -24.08
N ASN A 491 -8.68 -6.72 -24.85
CA ASN A 491 -8.96 -5.47 -25.58
C ASN A 491 -10.09 -5.61 -26.60
N ALA A 492 -10.11 -6.71 -27.35
CA ALA A 492 -11.17 -6.96 -28.34
C ALA A 492 -12.53 -7.14 -27.66
N ASN A 493 -12.58 -7.93 -26.60
CA ASN A 493 -13.79 -8.16 -25.82
C ASN A 493 -14.25 -6.88 -25.08
N TRP A 494 -13.31 -6.09 -24.57
CA TRP A 494 -13.56 -4.84 -23.85
C TRP A 494 -14.29 -3.83 -24.73
N LEU A 495 -13.82 -3.63 -25.96
CA LEU A 495 -14.44 -2.73 -26.93
C LEU A 495 -15.80 -3.26 -27.41
N ALA A 496 -15.86 -4.53 -27.81
CA ALA A 496 -17.08 -5.11 -28.35
C ALA A 496 -18.22 -5.17 -27.33
N ALA A 497 -17.91 -5.38 -26.04
CA ALA A 497 -18.90 -5.33 -24.98
C ALA A 497 -19.53 -3.93 -24.83
N LYS A 498 -18.72 -2.87 -24.96
CA LYS A 498 -19.19 -1.47 -24.92
C LYS A 498 -20.07 -1.16 -26.11
N ASP A 499 -19.66 -1.56 -27.31
CA ASP A 499 -20.41 -1.34 -28.55
C ASP A 499 -21.79 -2.03 -28.51
N ASN A 500 -21.89 -3.15 -27.79
CA ASN A 500 -23.14 -3.88 -27.56
C ASN A 500 -23.88 -3.47 -26.27
N ARG A 501 -23.52 -2.32 -25.69
CA ARG A 501 -24.20 -1.67 -24.56
C ARG A 501 -24.29 -2.54 -23.30
N MET A 502 -23.31 -3.40 -23.07
CA MET A 502 -23.17 -4.09 -21.79
C MET A 502 -22.35 -3.26 -20.82
N ILE A 503 -22.72 -3.33 -19.55
CA ILE A 503 -21.89 -2.80 -18.46
C ILE A 503 -20.68 -3.74 -18.32
N ARG A 504 -19.47 -3.22 -18.38
CA ARG A 504 -18.24 -4.05 -18.44
C ARG A 504 -17.33 -3.76 -17.25
N GLY A 505 -16.68 -4.79 -16.73
CA GLY A 505 -15.68 -4.71 -15.67
C GLY A 505 -14.45 -5.55 -16.01
N ALA A 506 -13.30 -5.20 -15.45
CA ALA A 506 -12.05 -5.90 -15.71
C ALA A 506 -11.51 -6.54 -14.42
N TYR A 507 -10.90 -7.72 -14.53
CA TYR A 507 -10.35 -8.40 -13.37
C TYR A 507 -8.86 -8.77 -13.53
N LEU A 508 -8.14 -8.63 -12.42
CA LEU A 508 -6.78 -9.11 -12.20
C LEU A 508 -6.86 -10.49 -11.54
N TYR A 509 -6.29 -11.51 -12.18
CA TYR A 509 -6.08 -12.81 -11.55
C TYR A 509 -4.85 -12.73 -10.64
N TYR A 510 -5.07 -12.89 -9.34
CA TYR A 510 -4.05 -12.76 -8.32
C TYR A 510 -3.03 -13.89 -8.39
N SER A 511 -1.75 -13.52 -8.43
CA SER A 511 -0.63 -14.45 -8.35
C SER A 511 0.07 -14.39 -6.99
N THR A 512 0.25 -15.55 -6.37
CA THR A 512 1.04 -15.74 -5.15
C THR A 512 2.55 -15.61 -5.40
N HIS A 513 2.99 -15.68 -6.65
CA HIS A 513 4.40 -15.62 -7.05
C HIS A 513 4.87 -14.22 -7.49
N SER A 514 3.93 -13.29 -7.74
CA SER A 514 4.22 -11.94 -8.24
C SER A 514 4.11 -10.87 -7.14
N SER A 515 4.91 -9.80 -7.19
CA SER A 515 4.82 -8.74 -6.18
C SER A 515 3.44 -8.05 -6.22
N ALA A 516 2.86 -7.77 -5.06
CA ALA A 516 1.51 -7.19 -4.98
C ALA A 516 1.43 -5.81 -5.65
N GLY A 517 2.46 -4.98 -5.48
CA GLY A 517 2.56 -3.68 -6.12
C GLY A 517 2.59 -3.77 -7.64
N ALA A 518 3.43 -4.64 -8.18
CA ALA A 518 3.57 -4.78 -9.63
C ALA A 518 2.32 -5.41 -10.27
N GLN A 519 1.61 -6.31 -9.60
CA GLN A 519 0.34 -6.84 -10.12
C GLN A 519 -0.70 -5.74 -10.33
N ALA A 520 -0.82 -4.82 -9.37
CA ALA A 520 -1.70 -3.67 -9.49
C ALA A 520 -1.24 -2.72 -10.61
N GLU A 521 0.07 -2.47 -10.74
CA GLU A 521 0.64 -1.63 -11.80
C GLU A 521 0.45 -2.25 -13.18
N ALA A 522 0.67 -3.55 -13.35
CA ALA A 522 0.42 -4.28 -14.58
C ALA A 522 -1.06 -4.21 -14.99
N PHE A 523 -1.98 -4.38 -14.03
CA PHE A 523 -3.40 -4.21 -14.27
C PHE A 523 -3.73 -2.76 -14.68
N ILE A 524 -3.22 -1.77 -13.95
CA ILE A 524 -3.40 -0.33 -14.25
C ILE A 524 -2.86 0.06 -15.63
N ALA A 525 -1.72 -0.49 -16.03
CA ALA A 525 -1.11 -0.20 -17.33
C ALA A 525 -1.93 -0.74 -18.51
N ASN A 526 -2.70 -1.81 -18.29
CA ASN A 526 -3.46 -2.49 -19.34
C ASN A 526 -4.96 -2.18 -19.33
N VAL A 527 -5.48 -1.63 -18.22
CA VAL A 527 -6.90 -1.40 -18.02
C VAL A 527 -7.16 0.09 -17.84
N ARG A 528 -8.01 0.63 -18.71
CA ARG A 528 -8.58 1.95 -18.54
C ARG A 528 -10.08 1.80 -18.33
N LEU A 529 -10.56 2.30 -17.19
CA LEU A 529 -11.97 2.35 -16.85
C LEU A 529 -12.53 3.75 -17.16
N ASP A 530 -13.61 3.79 -17.94
CA ASP A 530 -14.36 5.01 -18.25
C ASP A 530 -15.64 5.08 -17.38
N SER A 531 -16.32 6.24 -17.39
CA SER A 531 -17.67 6.38 -16.84
C SER A 531 -18.61 5.30 -17.43
N GLY A 532 -19.35 4.62 -16.56
CA GLY A 532 -20.21 3.49 -16.93
C GLY A 532 -19.54 2.11 -16.90
N ASP A 533 -18.23 2.02 -16.65
CA ASP A 533 -17.54 0.75 -16.38
C ASP A 533 -17.67 0.36 -14.89
N LEU A 534 -17.59 -0.93 -14.59
CA LEU A 534 -17.62 -1.44 -13.21
C LEU A 534 -16.27 -1.22 -12.50
N PRO A 535 -16.27 -1.16 -11.15
CA PRO A 535 -15.04 -1.14 -10.37
C PRO A 535 -14.11 -2.31 -10.72
N PRO A 536 -12.78 -2.13 -10.56
CA PRO A 536 -11.82 -3.19 -10.86
C PRO A 536 -12.03 -4.37 -9.91
N VAL A 537 -11.81 -5.58 -10.41
CA VAL A 537 -11.96 -6.80 -9.63
C VAL A 537 -10.60 -7.42 -9.34
N LEU A 538 -10.39 -7.87 -8.10
CA LEU A 538 -9.29 -8.75 -7.73
C LEU A 538 -9.81 -10.18 -7.56
N ASP A 539 -9.43 -11.08 -8.46
CA ASP A 539 -9.74 -12.51 -8.40
C ASP A 539 -8.68 -13.21 -7.53
N LEU A 540 -9.10 -13.73 -6.37
CA LEU A 540 -8.27 -14.38 -5.38
C LEU A 540 -8.37 -15.92 -5.42
N ASN A 541 -8.82 -16.50 -6.52
CA ASN A 541 -9.06 -17.94 -6.61
C ASN A 541 -7.77 -18.77 -6.56
N GLU A 542 -6.60 -18.18 -6.84
CA GLU A 542 -5.29 -18.83 -6.65
C GLU A 542 -5.03 -19.22 -5.17
N LEU A 543 -5.74 -18.58 -4.22
CA LEU A 543 -5.64 -18.93 -2.79
C LEU A 543 -6.41 -20.21 -2.42
N SER A 544 -7.12 -20.83 -3.37
CA SER A 544 -7.87 -22.06 -3.13
C SER A 544 -6.95 -23.18 -2.62
N GLY A 545 -7.33 -23.80 -1.50
CA GLY A 545 -6.55 -24.82 -0.82
C GLY A 545 -5.55 -24.29 0.23
N MET A 546 -5.40 -22.98 0.39
CA MET A 546 -4.61 -22.42 1.50
C MET A 546 -5.28 -22.65 2.87
N THR A 547 -4.46 -22.93 3.88
CA THR A 547 -4.88 -23.13 5.27
C THR A 547 -4.39 -21.99 6.17
N ALA A 548 -5.00 -21.83 7.35
CA ALA A 548 -4.65 -20.77 8.29
C ALA A 548 -3.25 -20.99 8.92
N GLY A 549 -2.41 -19.94 8.92
CA GLY A 549 -1.02 -19.98 9.41
C GLY A 549 -0.28 -18.64 9.19
N SER A 550 1.02 -18.55 9.48
CA SER A 550 1.81 -17.31 9.35
C SER A 550 1.82 -16.72 7.93
N THR A 551 1.79 -17.58 6.90
CA THR A 551 1.66 -17.22 5.48
C THR A 551 0.38 -16.43 5.17
N LEU A 552 -0.67 -16.59 5.99
CA LEU A 552 -1.95 -15.94 5.78
C LEU A 552 -1.89 -14.42 6.05
N ASN A 553 -1.11 -13.99 7.05
CA ASN A 553 -0.96 -12.56 7.35
C ASN A 553 -0.27 -11.80 6.22
N ASN A 554 0.78 -12.39 5.64
CA ASN A 554 1.47 -11.83 4.47
C ASN A 554 0.56 -11.81 3.24
N THR A 555 -0.31 -12.81 3.10
CA THR A 555 -1.31 -12.86 2.02
C THR A 555 -2.31 -11.70 2.16
N PHE A 556 -2.81 -11.40 3.37
CA PHE A 556 -3.70 -10.27 3.60
C PHE A 556 -3.06 -8.92 3.28
N LEU A 557 -1.79 -8.72 3.64
CA LEU A 557 -1.05 -7.49 3.31
C LEU A 557 -0.88 -7.31 1.80
N ARG A 558 -0.61 -8.41 1.07
CA ARG A 558 -0.51 -8.39 -0.40
C ARG A 558 -1.83 -8.06 -1.07
N ILE A 559 -2.92 -8.68 -0.60
CA ILE A 559 -4.29 -8.37 -1.06
C ILE A 559 -4.62 -6.90 -0.79
N ASP A 560 -4.41 -6.41 0.43
CA ASP A 560 -4.66 -5.02 0.81
C ASP A 560 -3.85 -4.03 -0.04
N THR A 561 -2.58 -4.35 -0.34
CA THR A 561 -1.72 -3.54 -1.22
C THR A 561 -2.33 -3.39 -2.62
N ILE A 562 -2.78 -4.49 -3.22
CA ILE A 562 -3.41 -4.46 -4.55
C ILE A 562 -4.71 -3.67 -4.50
N LEU A 563 -5.60 -3.98 -3.55
CA LEU A 563 -6.90 -3.31 -3.42
C LEU A 563 -6.75 -1.80 -3.19
N ARG A 564 -5.80 -1.36 -2.36
CA ARG A 564 -5.52 0.07 -2.14
C ARG A 564 -4.96 0.75 -3.38
N LYS A 565 -4.04 0.12 -4.11
CA LYS A 565 -3.50 0.68 -5.37
C LYS A 565 -4.59 0.82 -6.43
N LEU A 566 -5.42 -0.20 -6.60
CA LEU A 566 -6.57 -0.17 -7.51
C LEU A 566 -7.57 0.91 -7.07
N SER A 567 -7.89 0.99 -5.78
CA SER A 567 -8.82 1.99 -5.27
C SER A 567 -8.33 3.42 -5.48
N LEU A 568 -7.04 3.64 -5.26
CA LEU A 568 -6.41 4.95 -5.45
C LEU A 568 -6.38 5.36 -6.93
N HIS A 569 -6.05 4.43 -7.82
CA HIS A 569 -5.96 4.71 -9.26
C HIS A 569 -7.33 4.96 -9.88
N TYR A 570 -8.28 4.06 -9.65
CA TYR A 570 -9.62 4.12 -10.27
C TYR A 570 -10.64 4.93 -9.46
N LYS A 571 -10.26 5.45 -8.29
CA LYS A 571 -11.10 6.27 -7.39
C LYS A 571 -12.43 5.62 -7.05
N THR A 572 -12.43 4.29 -6.92
CA THR A 572 -13.60 3.48 -6.57
C THR A 572 -13.18 2.32 -5.69
N SER A 573 -14.13 1.70 -4.97
CA SER A 573 -13.84 0.52 -4.16
C SER A 573 -13.75 -0.71 -5.08
N PRO A 574 -12.62 -1.44 -5.15
CA PRO A 574 -12.54 -2.68 -5.92
C PRO A 574 -13.50 -3.75 -5.40
N ILE A 575 -13.84 -4.68 -6.29
CA ILE A 575 -14.63 -5.88 -5.96
C ILE A 575 -13.67 -7.05 -5.75
N ILE A 576 -13.94 -7.89 -4.76
CA ILE A 576 -13.17 -9.11 -4.52
C ILE A 576 -13.94 -10.29 -5.07
N PHE A 577 -13.32 -11.04 -5.99
CA PHE A 577 -13.82 -12.34 -6.41
C PHE A 577 -13.09 -13.48 -5.69
N CYS A 578 -13.85 -14.43 -5.16
CA CYS A 578 -13.28 -15.64 -4.55
C CYS A 578 -14.31 -16.77 -4.41
N THR A 579 -13.82 -18.00 -4.23
CA THR A 579 -14.64 -19.16 -3.86
C THR A 579 -15.07 -19.11 -2.39
N TYR A 580 -16.05 -19.93 -1.99
CA TYR A 580 -16.55 -19.97 -0.60
C TYR A 580 -15.44 -20.19 0.44
N ASP A 581 -14.53 -21.14 0.20
CA ASP A 581 -13.47 -21.48 1.16
C ASP A 581 -12.45 -20.35 1.28
N VAL A 582 -12.12 -19.69 0.16
CA VAL A 582 -11.27 -18.51 0.17
C VAL A 582 -11.99 -17.35 0.88
N ALA A 583 -13.27 -17.10 0.62
CA ALA A 583 -14.04 -16.08 1.33
C ALA A 583 -14.09 -16.33 2.85
N LYS A 584 -14.19 -17.60 3.28
CA LYS A 584 -14.08 -18.00 4.68
C LYS A 584 -12.70 -17.70 5.25
N LEU A 585 -11.64 -17.99 4.50
CA LEU A 585 -10.26 -17.66 4.88
C LEU A 585 -10.05 -16.14 5.01
N LEU A 586 -10.57 -15.35 4.06
CA LEU A 586 -10.48 -13.90 4.07
C LEU A 586 -11.25 -13.27 5.23
N SER A 587 -12.23 -13.98 5.80
CA SER A 587 -13.03 -13.47 6.91
C SER A 587 -12.26 -13.23 8.22
N TYR A 588 -11.03 -13.73 8.33
CA TYR A 588 -10.12 -13.41 9.43
C TYR A 588 -9.56 -11.98 9.35
N SER A 589 -9.72 -11.29 8.21
CA SER A 589 -9.29 -9.90 8.02
C SER A 589 -10.48 -8.97 7.83
N ARG A 590 -10.80 -8.16 8.85
CA ARG A 590 -11.87 -7.15 8.76
C ARG A 590 -11.65 -6.12 7.66
N ASN A 591 -10.39 -5.84 7.32
CA ASN A 591 -10.02 -4.91 6.25
C ASN A 591 -10.32 -5.47 4.86
N VAL A 592 -10.44 -6.79 4.71
CA VAL A 592 -10.80 -7.42 3.42
C VAL A 592 -12.31 -7.56 3.30
N THR A 593 -13.01 -7.88 4.40
CA THR A 593 -14.47 -8.07 4.39
C THR A 593 -15.31 -6.80 4.20
N MET A 594 -14.66 -5.63 4.09
CA MET A 594 -15.33 -4.34 3.82
C MET A 594 -15.52 -4.05 2.32
N TYR A 595 -14.81 -4.76 1.44
CA TYR A 595 -14.94 -4.59 -0.02
C TYR A 595 -16.19 -5.30 -0.54
N ASP A 596 -16.64 -4.94 -1.73
CA ASP A 596 -17.76 -5.63 -2.36
C ASP A 596 -17.39 -7.07 -2.73
N LEU A 597 -18.23 -8.02 -2.33
CA LEU A 597 -17.98 -9.44 -2.56
C LEU A 597 -18.64 -9.93 -3.84
N TRP A 598 -17.84 -10.50 -4.73
CA TRP A 598 -18.27 -11.39 -5.80
C TRP A 598 -17.96 -12.84 -5.40
N LEU A 599 -18.99 -13.57 -4.99
CA LEU A 599 -18.82 -14.90 -4.40
C LEU A 599 -19.07 -16.01 -5.43
N GLY A 600 -18.08 -16.89 -5.64
CA GLY A 600 -18.23 -18.13 -6.39
C GLY A 600 -18.73 -19.27 -5.51
N THR A 601 -20.02 -19.60 -5.62
CA THR A 601 -20.60 -20.79 -4.98
C THR A 601 -21.52 -21.51 -5.96
N TYR A 602 -21.15 -22.74 -6.27
CA TYR A 602 -21.88 -23.66 -7.14
C TYR A 602 -22.55 -24.68 -6.21
N GLY A 603 -23.76 -25.14 -6.49
CA GLY A 603 -24.58 -25.93 -5.56
C GLY A 603 -24.07 -27.34 -5.24
N GLN A 604 -22.78 -27.53 -4.96
CA GLN A 604 -22.15 -28.79 -4.60
C GLN A 604 -21.35 -28.64 -3.30
N ASN A 605 -21.50 -29.61 -2.40
CA ASN A 605 -20.55 -29.84 -1.32
C ASN A 605 -19.74 -31.11 -1.59
N ASN A 606 -18.48 -31.10 -1.15
CA ASN A 606 -17.54 -32.22 -1.05
C ASN A 606 -17.99 -33.36 -0.08
N LYS A 607 -19.31 -33.53 0.12
CA LYS A 607 -19.95 -34.60 0.90
C LYS A 607 -21.32 -35.05 0.34
N ASN A 608 -21.59 -34.95 -0.96
CA ASN A 608 -22.72 -35.61 -1.62
C ASN A 608 -24.14 -35.42 -1.02
N THR A 609 -24.42 -34.36 -0.26
CA THR A 609 -25.80 -34.00 0.13
C THR A 609 -25.98 -32.50 0.35
N TYR A 610 -26.24 -31.77 -0.74
CA TYR A 610 -27.20 -30.65 -0.72
C TYR A 610 -28.06 -30.78 -1.98
N THR A 611 -29.26 -31.33 -1.80
CA THR A 611 -30.26 -31.59 -2.84
C THR A 611 -31.15 -30.37 -3.14
N SER A 612 -30.78 -29.17 -2.67
CA SER A 612 -31.59 -27.96 -2.86
C SER A 612 -30.85 -26.90 -3.67
N VAL A 613 -31.52 -26.48 -4.75
CA VAL A 613 -31.18 -25.33 -5.57
C VAL A 613 -30.99 -24.10 -4.66
N LEU A 614 -29.77 -23.61 -4.51
CA LEU A 614 -29.53 -22.32 -3.85
C LEU A 614 -30.27 -21.23 -4.62
N THR A 615 -31.09 -20.43 -3.93
CA THR A 615 -31.77 -19.23 -4.47
C THR A 615 -31.00 -17.94 -4.16
N LYS A 616 -30.03 -18.03 -3.26
CA LYS A 616 -29.02 -17.02 -2.92
C LYS A 616 -27.78 -17.74 -2.34
N PRO A 617 -26.57 -17.14 -2.41
CA PRO A 617 -25.39 -17.75 -1.82
C PRO A 617 -25.45 -17.65 -0.28
N HIS A 618 -24.88 -18.66 0.40
CA HIS A 618 -24.58 -18.56 1.83
C HIS A 618 -23.27 -17.79 2.00
N LEU A 619 -23.24 -16.82 2.92
CA LEU A 619 -22.05 -16.02 3.18
C LEU A 619 -21.18 -16.70 4.26
N PRO A 620 -19.88 -16.92 4.00
CA PRO A 620 -18.98 -17.48 4.99
C PRO A 620 -18.48 -16.42 6.00
N GLY A 621 -18.30 -16.83 7.25
CA GLY A 621 -17.57 -16.05 8.26
C GLY A 621 -18.17 -14.66 8.53
N ALA A 622 -17.34 -13.62 8.39
CA ALA A 622 -17.65 -12.22 8.70
C ALA A 622 -18.27 -11.44 7.53
N TRP A 623 -18.49 -12.06 6.38
CA TRP A 623 -19.15 -11.41 5.23
C TRP A 623 -20.65 -11.23 5.51
N THR A 624 -21.14 -9.99 5.41
CA THR A 624 -22.54 -9.65 5.72
C THR A 624 -23.41 -9.43 4.48
N LYS A 625 -22.80 -9.20 3.32
CA LYS A 625 -23.48 -8.99 2.03
C LYS A 625 -22.64 -9.55 0.87
N TRP A 626 -23.31 -10.01 -0.19
CA TRP A 626 -22.71 -10.24 -1.50
C TRP A 626 -23.24 -9.21 -2.51
N THR A 627 -22.41 -8.85 -3.47
CA THR A 627 -22.69 -7.88 -4.53
C THR A 627 -22.90 -8.60 -5.87
N PHE A 628 -22.03 -9.57 -6.17
CA PHE A 628 -22.20 -10.50 -7.28
C PHE A 628 -22.12 -11.95 -6.81
N TRP A 629 -22.81 -12.85 -7.51
CA TRP A 629 -22.78 -14.28 -7.23
C TRP A 629 -22.56 -15.05 -8.52
N GLN A 630 -21.41 -15.72 -8.64
CA GLN A 630 -21.17 -16.69 -9.69
C GLN A 630 -21.82 -18.01 -9.25
N PHE A 631 -22.93 -18.37 -9.91
CA PHE A 631 -23.81 -19.45 -9.44
C PHE A 631 -23.65 -20.75 -10.24
N THR A 632 -22.97 -20.70 -11.37
CA THR A 632 -22.56 -21.86 -12.17
C THR A 632 -21.37 -21.50 -13.07
N THR A 633 -20.52 -22.50 -13.32
CA THR A 633 -19.46 -22.45 -14.33
C THR A 633 -19.82 -23.21 -15.60
N GLU A 634 -21.03 -23.79 -15.64
CA GLU A 634 -21.51 -24.67 -16.72
C GLU A 634 -22.51 -23.95 -17.65
N GLY A 635 -22.42 -22.63 -17.76
CA GLY A 635 -23.28 -21.85 -18.61
C GLY A 635 -23.05 -22.11 -20.09
N THR A 636 -24.13 -21.97 -20.85
CA THR A 636 -24.11 -21.93 -22.33
C THR A 636 -24.92 -20.71 -22.77
N ILE A 637 -24.30 -19.84 -23.57
CA ILE A 637 -24.91 -18.59 -24.05
C ILE A 637 -24.78 -18.56 -25.56
N ASP A 638 -25.88 -18.29 -26.26
CA ASP A 638 -25.87 -18.09 -27.70
C ASP A 638 -24.96 -16.89 -28.06
N GLY A 639 -24.13 -17.07 -29.08
CA GLY A 639 -23.07 -16.13 -29.44
C GLY A 639 -21.70 -16.41 -28.81
N ILE A 640 -21.57 -17.37 -27.89
CA ILE A 640 -20.28 -17.79 -27.31
C ILE A 640 -20.00 -19.26 -27.64
N THR A 641 -18.83 -19.53 -28.21
CA THR A 641 -18.33 -20.90 -28.39
C THR A 641 -17.30 -21.23 -27.32
N ASN A 642 -17.51 -22.35 -26.66
CA ASN A 642 -16.61 -22.86 -25.63
C ASN A 642 -15.33 -23.40 -26.30
N ASN A 643 -14.18 -22.78 -26.00
CA ASN A 643 -12.87 -23.23 -26.47
C ASN A 643 -12.05 -23.72 -25.26
N GLY A 644 -12.55 -24.79 -24.62
CA GLY A 644 -11.91 -25.42 -23.47
C GLY A 644 -12.46 -25.00 -22.09
N ALA A 645 -13.49 -24.15 -22.02
CA ALA A 645 -14.26 -23.88 -20.80
C ALA A 645 -15.71 -23.47 -21.14
N ASN A 646 -16.65 -23.85 -20.28
CA ASN A 646 -18.03 -23.36 -20.31
C ASN A 646 -18.09 -21.89 -19.85
N VAL A 647 -19.26 -21.25 -19.96
CA VAL A 647 -19.44 -19.84 -19.60
C VAL A 647 -19.81 -19.71 -18.13
N ASP A 648 -19.06 -18.90 -17.40
CA ASP A 648 -19.36 -18.56 -16.02
C ASP A 648 -20.53 -17.57 -15.95
N LEU A 649 -21.54 -17.88 -15.13
CA LEU A 649 -22.78 -17.11 -15.05
C LEU A 649 -22.92 -16.45 -13.67
N ASN A 650 -23.25 -15.17 -13.72
CA ASN A 650 -23.26 -14.28 -12.57
C ASN A 650 -24.61 -13.61 -12.39
N GLN A 651 -24.99 -13.40 -11.14
CA GLN A 651 -26.16 -12.61 -10.76
C GLN A 651 -25.72 -11.41 -9.93
N PHE A 652 -26.29 -10.23 -10.21
CA PHE A 652 -26.11 -9.04 -9.39
C PHE A 652 -27.15 -8.97 -8.26
N ASN A 653 -26.72 -8.51 -7.07
CA ASN A 653 -27.61 -8.36 -5.92
C ASN A 653 -28.35 -7.00 -5.90
N GLY A 654 -29.20 -6.77 -6.89
CA GLY A 654 -30.00 -5.54 -6.99
C GLY A 654 -30.76 -5.46 -8.30
N SER A 655 -31.36 -4.29 -8.57
CA SER A 655 -31.97 -3.98 -9.86
C SER A 655 -30.92 -3.55 -10.90
N TYR A 656 -31.31 -3.47 -12.17
CA TYR A 656 -30.45 -2.91 -13.22
C TYR A 656 -30.07 -1.44 -12.98
N ARG A 657 -30.92 -0.68 -12.26
CA ARG A 657 -30.62 0.69 -11.88
C ARG A 657 -29.52 0.72 -10.82
N ASP A 658 -29.59 -0.15 -9.82
CA ASP A 658 -28.56 -0.24 -8.77
C ASP A 658 -27.21 -0.68 -9.38
N LEU A 659 -27.24 -1.56 -10.38
CA LEU A 659 -26.05 -1.97 -11.13
C LEU A 659 -25.40 -0.77 -11.86
N LYS A 660 -26.21 0.11 -12.46
CA LYS A 660 -25.71 1.37 -13.06
C LYS A 660 -25.18 2.37 -12.04
N THR A 661 -25.67 2.34 -10.80
CA THR A 661 -25.15 3.21 -9.73
C THR A 661 -23.80 2.69 -9.20
N LEU A 662 -23.51 1.40 -9.36
CA LEU A 662 -22.22 0.82 -8.99
C LEU A 662 -21.09 1.18 -9.97
N THR A 663 -21.41 1.57 -11.21
CA THR A 663 -20.40 1.93 -12.22
C THR A 663 -19.71 3.25 -11.88
N LEU A 664 -18.52 3.46 -12.43
CA LEU A 664 -17.79 4.71 -12.30
C LEU A 664 -18.66 5.90 -12.81
N PRO A 665 -18.64 7.04 -12.10
CA PRO A 665 -19.48 8.21 -12.41
C PRO A 665 -19.12 8.88 -13.74
#